data_AF-A0A4R1BFD2-F1
#
_entry.id   AF-A0A4R1BFD2-F1
#
_cell.length_a   1.000
_cell.length_b   1.000
_cell.length_c   1.000
_cell.angle_alpha   90.00
_cell.angle_beta   90.00
_cell.angle_gamma   90.00
#
_symmetry.space_group_name_H-M   'P 1'
#
loop_
_entity.id
_entity.type
_entity.pdbx_description
1 polymer ?
#
loop_
_entity_poly.entity_id
_entity_poly.type
_entity_poly.pdbx_seq_one_letter_code
_entity_poly.pdbx_strand_id
1 'polypeptide(L)'
;MSDPIPREDRIEEDETPANTEETQPSLPPEGFPEELILRRLGRLDTRRALAELCKSVPGLDEVLLPPAIRADALTRRSGSQKIIKSIARRVLNEPAAWRAFRTAIHEQIPSETLAAVEDLSEEKLEGLARAHTTEGLIYAAISGEEEVDPGLIARLIEMWKEENRKAERQAHRDARLSELEGELEKLRRENERLTFAARAADERAASLQRGLEELQSERNDVLSKSRKAEERIAAAEELRERLRGRLSELEDEVEHLNRVLKRERQQYSAAARRLEEMHEELNRVVRERRALEQARFTDESFGNLLMRAVKNEIRAIPDTLEDAARTARLLELMSEVVRARGEFASGGSGEPSGPDEEVGEAPAVRGKAAAPEVSVGARPTLAFRALGGAGEVGGSSHFIDFGSTRVLVDAGIKPDGRGIVAPDFRDLGELDAAIITHAHLDHCGALPLLCQQHPELPIYCTPPSARLIISALNDHAAMGGSLSGGASIRRVQQQLRPVPFGEPVKIGGAEVTLTESGHILGAASVLLRSGSAMAFHTGDICLEDHFSIPSARLPEVKNIDLLIMEATLADRQHQPFSESIRKMIRVINEVTGRGGTVLIPTYALGQAQEIILGLKHHSREFGLDSEAFIYVDGSVVTTSERLYAEQIGYLKPYLHLSDPREIFSSENIRAVSNDDRARERILANPCAIIASPVTMQGGASAFYRRHLQNDPKNAVILPSNAEASYGAFRAGEESGAGWQVERVSFAAHCTQDELVQITERLMPRQVILVHGSRRRINDLAHRLAPNHKIYTPAVGETVRTIL
;
A
#
# COMPACT_ATOMS: atom_id res chain seq x y z
N MET A 1 90.81 -55.25 42.88
CA MET A 1 90.40 -53.85 42.66
C MET A 1 88.89 -53.82 42.52
N SER A 2 88.22 -52.94 43.26
CA SER A 2 86.95 -52.25 42.91
C SER A 2 85.62 -53.03 42.80
N ASP A 3 84.79 -52.86 43.85
CA ASP A 3 83.36 -52.46 43.95
C ASP A 3 82.25 -53.13 43.09
N PRO A 4 81.12 -53.55 43.73
CA PRO A 4 79.88 -52.72 43.76
C PRO A 4 78.94 -52.92 45.03
N ILE A 5 77.71 -52.30 45.04
CA ILE A 5 76.54 -52.47 46.00
C ILE A 5 76.69 -51.62 47.33
N PRO A 6 75.66 -51.11 48.11
CA PRO A 6 74.19 -51.36 48.27
C PRO A 6 73.21 -50.11 48.20
N ARG A 7 72.12 -50.06 49.01
CA ARG A 7 71.07 -49.01 49.28
C ARG A 7 71.12 -48.51 50.77
N GLU A 8 70.23 -47.56 51.11
CA GLU A 8 69.38 -47.42 52.34
C GLU A 8 69.49 -46.17 53.26
N ASP A 9 68.29 -45.59 53.52
CA ASP A 9 67.72 -45.08 54.78
C ASP A 9 68.19 -43.82 55.57
N ARG A 10 67.15 -43.25 56.23
CA ARG A 10 67.09 -42.32 57.40
C ARG A 10 67.36 -40.82 57.16
N ILE A 11 66.53 -39.85 57.58
CA ILE A 11 65.66 -39.58 58.78
C ILE A 11 66.36 -38.61 59.77
N GLU A 12 65.55 -37.78 60.46
CA GLU A 12 65.89 -36.85 61.57
C GLU A 12 66.75 -35.63 61.15
N GLU A 13 66.63 -34.44 61.74
CA GLU A 13 65.66 -33.85 62.69
C GLU A 13 65.82 -32.32 62.61
N ASP A 14 64.76 -31.53 62.76
CA ASP A 14 64.92 -30.13 63.20
C ASP A 14 63.70 -29.64 64.01
N GLU A 15 64.00 -28.77 64.96
CA GLU A 15 63.33 -28.53 66.23
C GLU A 15 61.86 -28.07 66.19
N THR A 16 61.07 -28.51 67.18
CA THR A 16 59.80 -27.84 67.53
C THR A 16 60.07 -26.58 68.34
N PRO A 17 59.18 -25.58 68.27
CA PRO A 17 58.62 -25.13 69.54
C PRO A 17 57.11 -24.81 69.51
N ALA A 18 56.54 -24.93 70.72
CA ALA A 18 55.29 -24.32 71.20
C ALA A 18 53.94 -24.85 70.66
N ASN A 19 53.16 -25.42 71.59
CA ASN A 19 51.71 -25.55 71.48
C ASN A 19 51.07 -24.17 71.26
N THR A 20 50.43 -23.98 70.11
CA THR A 20 49.15 -23.26 70.06
C THR A 20 48.05 -24.30 70.06
N GLU A 21 47.13 -24.24 71.02
CA GLU A 21 45.94 -25.09 71.01
C GLU A 21 45.12 -24.78 69.75
N GLU A 22 45.12 -25.70 68.77
CA GLU A 22 44.21 -25.60 67.63
C GLU A 22 42.78 -25.73 68.15
N THR A 23 42.04 -24.61 68.16
CA THR A 23 40.59 -24.61 68.38
C THR A 23 39.95 -25.56 67.36
N GLN A 24 39.36 -26.63 67.87
CA GLN A 24 38.64 -27.60 67.04
C GLN A 24 37.62 -26.84 66.19
N PRO A 25 37.52 -27.13 64.87
CA PRO A 25 36.55 -26.45 64.03
C PRO A 25 35.14 -26.72 64.56
N SER A 26 34.47 -25.66 65.02
CA SER A 26 33.06 -25.71 65.40
C SER A 26 32.21 -25.99 64.17
N LEU A 27 31.13 -26.73 64.36
CA LEU A 27 30.05 -26.87 63.37
C LEU A 27 29.27 -25.53 63.25
N PRO A 28 28.39 -25.38 62.24
CA PRO A 28 27.47 -24.25 62.21
C PRO A 28 26.69 -24.05 63.52
N PRO A 29 26.30 -22.80 63.86
CA PRO A 29 25.41 -22.54 64.98
C PRO A 29 24.15 -23.41 64.92
N GLU A 30 23.68 -23.89 66.08
CA GLU A 30 22.54 -24.80 66.13
C GLU A 30 21.29 -24.14 65.52
N GLY A 31 20.66 -24.81 64.55
CA GLY A 31 19.51 -24.27 63.82
C GLY A 31 19.83 -23.34 62.64
N PHE A 32 21.09 -23.28 62.17
CA PHE A 32 21.48 -22.52 60.97
C PHE A 32 20.70 -22.97 59.70
N PRO A 33 20.01 -22.08 58.97
CA PRO A 33 19.22 -22.46 57.78
C PRO A 33 20.06 -23.02 56.61
N GLU A 34 19.68 -24.19 56.09
CA GLU A 34 20.25 -24.76 54.84
C GLU A 34 20.04 -23.78 53.66
N GLU A 35 18.91 -23.06 53.65
CA GLU A 35 18.54 -22.09 52.61
C GLU A 35 19.55 -20.94 52.46
N LEU A 36 20.20 -20.48 53.53
CA LEU A 36 21.23 -19.45 53.46
C LEU A 36 22.45 -19.97 52.67
N ILE A 37 22.93 -21.16 53.04
CA ILE A 37 24.05 -21.82 52.35
C ILE A 37 23.69 -22.05 50.88
N LEU A 38 22.48 -22.53 50.58
CA LEU A 38 21.98 -22.73 49.21
C LEU A 38 21.92 -21.42 48.41
N ARG A 39 21.47 -20.31 49.01
CA ARG A 39 21.42 -18.98 48.36
C ARG A 39 22.80 -18.45 48.06
N ARG A 40 23.75 -18.57 49.00
CA ARG A 40 25.12 -18.08 48.85
C ARG A 40 25.89 -18.92 47.83
N LEU A 41 25.85 -20.25 47.93
CA LEU A 41 26.37 -21.18 46.91
C LEU A 41 25.69 -21.03 45.54
N GLY A 42 24.48 -20.46 45.49
CA GLY A 42 23.80 -20.10 44.25
C GLY A 42 24.50 -18.98 43.46
N ARG A 43 25.29 -18.12 44.11
CA ARG A 43 25.98 -17.00 43.46
C ARG A 43 27.24 -17.48 42.72
N LEU A 44 27.58 -16.83 41.60
CA LEU A 44 28.72 -17.23 40.77
C LEU A 44 30.06 -16.95 41.47
N ASP A 45 30.16 -15.81 42.15
CA ASP A 45 31.39 -15.37 42.79
C ASP A 45 31.74 -16.23 44.01
N THR A 46 30.74 -16.64 44.80
CA THR A 46 30.92 -17.61 45.90
C THR A 46 31.37 -18.97 45.37
N ARG A 47 30.79 -19.46 44.27
CA ARG A 47 31.24 -20.71 43.62
C ARG A 47 32.66 -20.61 43.09
N ARG A 48 33.07 -19.45 42.57
CA ARG A 48 34.44 -19.20 42.09
C ARG A 48 35.43 -19.14 43.26
N ALA A 49 35.15 -18.37 44.30
CA ALA A 49 36.04 -18.26 45.47
C ALA A 49 36.23 -19.60 46.17
N LEU A 50 35.16 -20.38 46.40
CA LEU A 50 35.28 -21.75 46.91
C LEU A 50 36.14 -22.64 46.01
N ALA A 51 36.01 -22.53 44.69
CA ALA A 51 36.80 -23.32 43.75
C ALA A 51 38.28 -22.90 43.72
N GLU A 52 38.64 -21.65 44.02
CA GLU A 52 40.03 -21.23 44.19
C GLU A 52 40.59 -21.64 45.57
N LEU A 53 39.81 -21.48 46.65
CA LEU A 53 40.17 -21.96 48.00
C LEU A 53 40.42 -23.48 48.05
N CYS A 54 39.63 -24.26 47.31
CA CYS A 54 39.86 -25.71 47.16
C CYS A 54 41.19 -26.06 46.45
N LYS A 55 41.82 -25.13 45.73
CA LYS A 55 43.14 -25.34 45.11
C LYS A 55 44.29 -24.94 46.04
N SER A 56 44.06 -24.00 46.95
CA SER A 56 45.11 -23.47 47.85
C SER A 56 45.23 -24.24 49.17
N VAL A 57 44.21 -25.01 49.56
CA VAL A 57 44.21 -25.81 50.80
C VAL A 57 44.17 -27.31 50.47
N PRO A 58 45.24 -28.09 50.71
CA PRO A 58 45.28 -29.52 50.40
C PRO A 58 44.19 -30.32 51.13
N GLY A 59 43.52 -31.23 50.41
CA GLY A 59 42.44 -32.07 50.93
C GLY A 59 41.08 -31.37 51.08
N LEU A 60 41.02 -30.05 50.89
CA LEU A 60 39.75 -29.31 50.98
C LEU A 60 38.80 -29.61 49.81
N ASP A 61 39.37 -29.94 48.64
CA ASP A 61 38.60 -30.38 47.48
C ASP A 61 37.91 -31.74 47.71
N GLU A 62 38.49 -32.64 48.50
CA GLU A 62 37.85 -33.89 48.95
C GLU A 62 36.67 -33.63 49.90
N VAL A 63 36.79 -32.59 50.73
CA VAL A 63 35.80 -32.16 51.72
C VAL A 63 34.64 -31.37 51.12
N LEU A 64 34.84 -30.64 50.02
CA LEU A 64 33.75 -29.87 49.37
C LEU A 64 33.22 -30.51 48.07
N LEU A 65 34.02 -31.29 47.33
CA LEU A 65 33.66 -31.78 45.99
C LEU A 65 33.89 -33.31 45.84
N PRO A 66 32.82 -34.12 45.69
CA PRO A 66 32.96 -35.56 45.43
C PRO A 66 33.82 -35.85 44.19
N PRO A 67 34.61 -36.95 44.15
CA PRO A 67 35.51 -37.26 43.04
C PRO A 67 34.86 -37.27 41.65
N ALA A 68 33.58 -37.62 41.56
CA ALA A 68 32.79 -37.63 40.32
C ALA A 68 32.47 -36.23 39.74
N ILE A 69 32.83 -35.13 40.42
CA ILE A 69 32.41 -33.75 40.11
C ILE A 69 33.62 -32.81 39.86
N ARG A 70 34.85 -33.33 39.76
CA ARG A 70 36.04 -32.54 39.44
C ARG A 70 36.18 -32.31 37.92
N ALA A 71 35.42 -31.35 37.36
CA ALA A 71 35.82 -30.45 36.25
C ALA A 71 34.65 -29.66 35.62
N ASP A 72 33.53 -30.31 35.25
CA ASP A 72 32.59 -29.77 34.24
C ASP A 72 31.21 -29.31 34.79
N ALA A 73 30.96 -29.46 36.10
CA ALA A 73 29.60 -29.34 36.63
C ALA A 73 29.20 -27.94 37.14
N LEU A 74 30.15 -27.07 37.49
CA LEU A 74 29.86 -25.74 38.08
C LEU A 74 29.39 -24.69 37.06
N THR A 75 29.56 -24.96 35.77
CA THR A 75 29.29 -24.04 34.64
C THR A 75 27.98 -24.32 33.90
N ARG A 76 27.42 -25.55 33.98
CA ARG A 76 26.17 -25.92 33.28
C ARG A 76 24.93 -25.68 34.15
N ARG A 77 23.97 -24.89 33.66
CA ARG A 77 22.80 -24.43 34.44
C ARG A 77 21.89 -25.56 34.96
N SER A 78 21.71 -26.67 34.24
CA SER A 78 20.67 -27.69 34.54
C SER A 78 21.07 -28.80 35.52
N GLY A 79 22.37 -29.07 35.72
CA GLY A 79 22.84 -30.08 36.69
C GLY A 79 23.10 -29.53 38.11
N SER A 80 23.12 -28.21 38.25
CA SER A 80 23.70 -27.50 39.40
C SER A 80 22.94 -27.67 40.72
N GLN A 81 21.60 -27.68 40.72
CA GLN A 81 20.82 -27.65 41.97
C GLN A 81 21.00 -28.88 42.87
N LYS A 82 21.10 -30.10 42.30
CA LYS A 82 21.33 -31.32 43.09
C LYS A 82 22.73 -31.31 43.73
N ILE A 83 23.71 -30.77 43.01
CA ILE A 83 25.10 -30.64 43.45
C ILE A 83 25.21 -29.58 44.55
N ILE A 84 24.61 -28.41 44.37
CA ILE A 84 24.56 -27.34 45.38
C ILE A 84 23.89 -27.82 46.68
N LYS A 85 22.80 -28.60 46.58
CA LYS A 85 22.18 -29.26 47.76
C LYS A 85 23.09 -30.29 48.42
N SER A 86 23.86 -31.06 47.65
CA SER A 86 24.85 -31.98 48.21
C SER A 86 25.97 -31.23 48.96
N ILE A 87 26.47 -30.12 48.40
CA ILE A 87 27.53 -29.31 49.02
C ILE A 87 27.02 -28.63 50.30
N ALA A 88 25.82 -28.03 50.26
CA ALA A 88 25.23 -27.37 51.44
C ALA A 88 25.09 -28.33 52.64
N ARG A 89 24.72 -29.60 52.38
CA ARG A 89 24.65 -30.63 53.43
C ARG A 89 26.02 -31.00 54.00
N ARG A 90 27.09 -31.02 53.19
CA ARG A 90 28.45 -31.23 53.71
C ARG A 90 28.90 -30.05 54.56
N VAL A 91 28.66 -28.82 54.09
CA VAL A 91 28.93 -27.57 54.83
C VAL A 91 28.23 -27.53 56.20
N LEU A 92 27.04 -28.13 56.33
CA LEU A 92 26.32 -28.23 57.62
C LEU A 92 26.85 -29.31 58.58
N ASN A 93 27.47 -30.38 58.08
CA ASN A 93 27.77 -31.58 58.87
C ASN A 93 29.27 -31.93 58.99
N GLU A 94 30.13 -31.35 58.14
CA GLU A 94 31.58 -31.57 58.13
C GLU A 94 32.30 -30.28 58.58
N PRO A 95 32.98 -30.27 59.75
CA PRO A 95 33.62 -29.06 60.29
C PRO A 95 34.63 -28.39 59.35
N ALA A 96 35.35 -29.17 58.55
CA ALA A 96 36.28 -28.66 57.55
C ALA A 96 35.56 -27.98 56.35
N ALA A 97 34.39 -28.49 55.95
CA ALA A 97 33.56 -27.87 54.91
C ALA A 97 32.94 -26.55 55.40
N TRP A 98 32.52 -26.51 56.67
CA TRP A 98 32.04 -25.30 57.33
C TRP A 98 33.11 -24.20 57.36
N ARG A 99 34.33 -24.52 57.84
CA ARG A 99 35.46 -23.58 57.89
C ARG A 99 35.74 -22.95 56.53
N ALA A 100 35.84 -23.75 55.46
CA ALA A 100 36.08 -23.23 54.11
C ALA A 100 34.92 -22.42 53.54
N PHE A 101 33.67 -22.76 53.88
CA PHE A 101 32.52 -21.93 53.54
C PHE A 101 32.61 -20.56 54.21
N ARG A 102 32.95 -20.49 55.50
CA ARG A 102 33.18 -19.21 56.23
C ARG A 102 34.24 -18.35 55.52
N THR A 103 35.40 -18.93 55.19
CA THR A 103 36.50 -18.19 54.52
C THR A 103 36.06 -17.65 53.16
N ALA A 104 35.39 -18.47 52.33
CA ALA A 104 35.00 -18.06 50.98
C ALA A 104 33.88 -16.99 50.94
N ILE A 105 33.06 -16.89 51.99
CA ILE A 105 32.04 -15.84 52.08
C ILE A 105 32.60 -14.55 52.69
N HIS A 106 33.63 -14.62 53.55
CA HIS A 106 34.25 -13.48 54.23
C HIS A 106 34.70 -12.40 53.23
N GLU A 107 35.50 -12.78 52.23
CA GLU A 107 35.99 -11.90 51.15
C GLU A 107 34.87 -11.25 50.30
N GLN A 108 33.62 -11.68 50.48
CA GLN A 108 32.46 -11.29 49.68
C GLN A 108 31.40 -10.52 50.50
N ILE A 109 31.75 -10.12 51.71
CA ILE A 109 30.92 -9.28 52.57
C ILE A 109 31.50 -7.85 52.52
N PRO A 110 30.67 -6.80 52.32
CA PRO A 110 31.16 -5.43 52.36
C PRO A 110 31.85 -5.14 53.70
N SER A 111 32.99 -4.44 53.68
CA SER A 111 33.74 -4.08 54.90
C SER A 111 32.88 -3.33 55.92
N GLU A 112 31.97 -2.46 55.45
CA GLU A 112 30.98 -1.76 56.27
C GLU A 112 30.04 -2.72 57.03
N THR A 113 29.75 -3.92 56.48
CA THR A 113 28.88 -4.93 57.10
C THR A 113 29.66 -5.87 58.02
N LEU A 114 30.97 -6.04 57.82
CA LEU A 114 31.87 -6.71 58.79
C LEU A 114 32.05 -5.81 60.03
N ALA A 115 32.41 -4.54 59.83
CA ALA A 115 32.55 -3.57 60.93
C ALA A 115 31.25 -3.33 61.71
N ALA A 116 30.08 -3.41 61.04
CA ALA A 116 28.78 -3.34 61.70
C ALA A 116 28.50 -4.50 62.68
N VAL A 117 29.25 -5.60 62.59
CA VAL A 117 29.07 -6.79 63.45
C VAL A 117 30.02 -6.80 64.66
N GLU A 118 31.20 -6.17 64.55
CA GLU A 118 32.10 -5.90 65.70
C GLU A 118 31.37 -5.13 66.81
N ASP A 119 30.41 -4.29 66.42
CA ASP A 119 29.66 -3.39 67.29
C ASP A 119 28.26 -3.92 67.67
N LEU A 120 27.98 -5.22 67.42
CA LEU A 120 26.67 -5.86 67.53
C LEU A 120 26.24 -6.12 68.99
N SER A 121 25.08 -5.57 69.39
CA SER A 121 24.45 -5.81 70.69
C SER A 121 22.93 -5.92 70.55
N GLU A 122 22.24 -6.44 71.58
CA GLU A 122 20.78 -6.58 71.58
C GLU A 122 20.07 -5.22 71.39
N GLU A 123 20.63 -4.13 71.92
CA GLU A 123 20.11 -2.76 71.76
C GLU A 123 20.27 -2.20 70.33
N LYS A 124 21.34 -2.57 69.62
CA LYS A 124 21.64 -2.10 68.26
C LYS A 124 21.04 -2.98 67.15
N LEU A 125 20.64 -4.20 67.49
CA LEU A 125 20.23 -5.26 66.56
C LEU A 125 19.18 -4.81 65.54
N GLU A 126 18.08 -4.20 65.98
CA GLU A 126 17.02 -3.71 65.09
C GLU A 126 17.48 -2.55 64.20
N GLY A 127 18.40 -1.71 64.67
CA GLY A 127 18.95 -0.60 63.88
C GLY A 127 19.84 -1.10 62.76
N LEU A 128 20.74 -2.03 63.09
CA LEU A 128 21.64 -2.66 62.12
C LEU A 128 20.89 -3.49 61.09
N ALA A 129 19.86 -4.24 61.49
CA ALA A 129 19.00 -5.00 60.57
C ALA A 129 18.14 -4.13 59.62
N ARG A 130 18.03 -2.81 59.87
CA ARG A 130 17.42 -1.84 58.93
C ARG A 130 18.45 -1.20 58.00
N ALA A 131 19.69 -1.05 58.45
CA ALA A 131 20.78 -0.48 57.66
C ALA A 131 21.45 -1.52 56.73
N HIS A 132 21.51 -2.78 57.16
CA HIS A 132 22.10 -3.91 56.44
C HIS A 132 21.09 -5.04 56.31
N THR A 133 21.20 -5.85 55.27
CA THR A 133 20.35 -7.05 55.14
C THR A 133 20.62 -8.04 56.26
N THR A 134 19.57 -8.61 56.87
CA THR A 134 19.66 -9.69 57.86
C THR A 134 20.54 -10.85 57.39
N GLU A 135 20.39 -11.28 56.13
CA GLU A 135 21.24 -12.29 55.47
C GLU A 135 22.74 -11.90 55.49
N GLY A 136 23.07 -10.64 55.22
CA GLY A 136 24.43 -10.11 55.23
C GLY A 136 25.05 -10.04 56.63
N LEU A 137 24.26 -9.62 57.63
CA LEU A 137 24.67 -9.60 59.03
C LEU A 137 24.93 -11.01 59.58
N ILE A 138 24.10 -12.00 59.21
CA ILE A 138 24.32 -13.41 59.56
C ILE A 138 25.65 -13.89 58.95
N TYR A 139 25.91 -13.63 57.67
CA TYR A 139 27.19 -14.02 57.06
C TYR A 139 28.40 -13.32 57.69
N ALA A 140 28.28 -12.05 58.07
CA ALA A 140 29.34 -11.32 58.78
C ALA A 140 29.60 -11.97 60.15
N ALA A 141 28.57 -12.17 60.98
CA ALA A 141 28.68 -12.77 62.30
C ALA A 141 29.24 -14.20 62.31
N ILE A 142 28.98 -15.00 61.28
CA ILE A 142 29.57 -16.34 61.17
C ILE A 142 30.92 -16.36 60.44
N SER A 143 31.42 -15.27 59.85
CA SER A 143 32.67 -15.29 59.07
C SER A 143 33.76 -14.36 59.60
N GLY A 144 33.45 -13.47 60.54
CA GLY A 144 34.45 -12.69 61.28
C GLY A 144 35.41 -13.55 62.09
N GLU A 145 36.51 -12.93 62.54
CA GLU A 145 37.51 -13.52 63.41
C GLU A 145 37.10 -13.48 64.89
N GLU A 146 36.26 -12.51 65.29
CA GLU A 146 35.71 -12.40 66.65
C GLU A 146 34.50 -13.34 66.86
N GLU A 147 34.39 -13.94 68.05
CA GLU A 147 33.25 -14.79 68.41
C GLU A 147 32.04 -13.94 68.84
N VAL A 148 31.08 -13.79 67.93
CA VAL A 148 29.78 -13.14 68.21
C VAL A 148 28.89 -14.07 69.05
N ASP A 149 28.17 -13.50 70.02
CA ASP A 149 27.23 -14.24 70.88
C ASP A 149 26.23 -15.11 70.06
N PRO A 150 26.19 -16.43 70.28
CA PRO A 150 25.22 -17.33 69.66
C PRO A 150 23.76 -16.89 69.84
N GLY A 151 23.43 -16.21 70.95
CA GLY A 151 22.09 -15.65 71.19
C GLY A 151 21.68 -14.60 70.15
N LEU A 152 22.59 -13.67 69.83
CA LEU A 152 22.38 -12.65 68.80
C LEU A 152 22.31 -13.26 67.38
N ILE A 153 23.13 -14.26 67.09
CA ILE A 153 23.08 -15.00 65.80
C ILE A 153 21.71 -15.69 65.64
N ALA A 154 21.21 -16.36 66.69
CA ALA A 154 19.90 -17.00 66.67
C ALA A 154 18.75 -15.98 66.45
N ARG A 155 18.85 -14.79 67.04
CA ARG A 155 17.88 -13.69 66.79
C ARG A 155 17.89 -13.21 65.35
N LEU A 156 19.07 -12.98 64.75
CA LEU A 156 19.18 -12.60 63.33
C LEU A 156 18.57 -13.67 62.41
N ILE A 157 18.80 -14.95 62.71
CA ILE A 157 18.24 -16.08 61.96
C ILE A 157 16.70 -16.09 62.01
N GLU A 158 16.08 -15.81 63.16
CA GLU A 158 14.61 -15.71 63.24
C GLU A 158 14.05 -14.48 62.52
N MET A 159 14.72 -13.32 62.59
CA MET A 159 14.36 -12.13 61.80
C MET A 159 14.38 -12.44 60.30
N TRP A 160 15.46 -13.07 59.81
CA TRP A 160 15.59 -13.50 58.41
C TRP A 160 14.50 -14.51 58.00
N LYS A 161 14.15 -15.48 58.86
CA LYS A 161 13.04 -16.42 58.61
C LYS A 161 11.70 -15.70 58.49
N GLU A 162 11.43 -14.69 59.32
CA GLU A 162 10.17 -13.93 59.24
C GLU A 162 10.09 -13.07 57.98
N GLU A 163 11.16 -12.36 57.63
CA GLU A 163 11.29 -11.60 56.38
C GLU A 163 11.08 -12.49 55.16
N ASN A 164 11.74 -13.65 55.11
CA ASN A 164 11.63 -14.56 53.98
C ASN A 164 10.21 -15.15 53.85
N ARG A 165 9.56 -15.52 54.97
CA ARG A 165 8.14 -15.94 54.98
C ARG A 165 7.17 -14.83 54.57
N LYS A 166 7.53 -13.54 54.74
CA LYS A 166 6.73 -12.41 54.23
C LYS A 166 6.94 -12.26 52.71
N ALA A 167 8.19 -12.31 52.25
CA ALA A 167 8.55 -12.22 50.83
C ALA A 167 7.93 -13.34 49.99
N GLU A 168 7.96 -14.60 50.46
CA GLU A 168 7.34 -15.74 49.77
C GLU A 168 5.82 -15.61 49.65
N ARG A 169 5.16 -15.13 50.72
CA ARG A 169 3.71 -14.85 50.70
C ARG A 169 3.34 -13.70 49.76
N GLN A 170 4.21 -12.70 49.60
CA GLN A 170 4.00 -11.62 48.65
C GLN A 170 4.22 -12.09 47.21
N ALA A 171 5.34 -12.78 46.93
CA ALA A 171 5.63 -13.33 45.60
C ALA A 171 4.52 -14.29 45.10
N HIS A 172 3.94 -15.11 45.99
CA HIS A 172 2.79 -15.96 45.64
C HIS A 172 1.53 -15.13 45.31
N ARG A 173 1.30 -14.00 45.98
CA ARG A 173 0.18 -13.09 45.66
C ARG A 173 0.40 -12.39 44.32
N ASP A 174 1.60 -11.89 44.07
CA ASP A 174 1.97 -11.19 42.85
C ASP A 174 1.92 -12.13 41.63
N ALA A 175 2.38 -13.38 41.78
CA ALA A 175 2.25 -14.41 40.76
C ALA A 175 0.78 -14.72 40.45
N ARG A 176 -0.09 -14.84 41.48
CA ARG A 176 -1.52 -15.09 41.28
C ARG A 176 -2.26 -13.89 40.69
N LEU A 177 -1.83 -12.66 41.01
CA LEU A 177 -2.32 -11.44 40.36
C LEU A 177 -1.95 -11.44 38.87
N SER A 178 -0.69 -11.69 38.53
CA SER A 178 -0.23 -11.74 37.13
C SER A 178 -0.92 -12.83 36.30
N GLU A 179 -1.21 -13.99 36.92
CA GLU A 179 -2.02 -15.06 36.31
C GLU A 179 -3.45 -14.58 36.00
N LEU A 180 -4.13 -13.97 36.97
CA LEU A 180 -5.49 -13.44 36.82
C LEU A 180 -5.57 -12.26 35.84
N GLU A 181 -4.55 -11.39 35.81
CA GLU A 181 -4.42 -10.32 34.82
C GLU A 181 -4.26 -10.91 33.40
N GLY A 182 -3.48 -11.98 33.25
CA GLY A 182 -3.34 -12.71 31.99
C GLY A 182 -4.64 -13.38 31.52
N GLU A 183 -5.43 -13.95 32.44
CA GLU A 183 -6.76 -14.48 32.14
C GLU A 183 -7.75 -13.37 31.74
N LEU A 184 -7.75 -12.24 32.45
CA LEU A 184 -8.59 -11.08 32.16
C LEU A 184 -8.25 -10.47 30.79
N GLU A 185 -6.96 -10.31 30.48
CA GLU A 185 -6.44 -9.84 29.20
C GLU A 185 -6.86 -10.76 28.05
N LYS A 186 -6.81 -12.09 28.25
CA LYS A 186 -7.27 -13.08 27.28
C LYS A 186 -8.78 -12.97 27.04
N LEU A 187 -9.59 -12.88 28.10
CA LEU A 187 -11.05 -12.75 28.01
C LEU A 187 -11.48 -11.43 27.36
N ARG A 188 -10.74 -10.33 27.60
CA ARG A 188 -10.96 -9.05 26.91
C ARG A 188 -10.75 -9.17 25.41
N ARG A 189 -9.62 -9.73 24.97
CA ARG A 189 -9.31 -9.95 23.55
C ARG A 189 -10.33 -10.87 22.88
N GLU A 190 -10.83 -11.88 23.59
CA GLU A 190 -11.86 -12.78 23.08
C GLU A 190 -13.23 -12.07 22.93
N ASN A 191 -13.60 -11.22 23.89
CA ASN A 191 -14.80 -10.39 23.82
C ASN A 191 -14.73 -9.32 22.72
N GLU A 192 -13.58 -8.65 22.56
CA GLU A 192 -13.31 -7.73 21.45
C GLU A 192 -13.41 -8.43 20.09
N ARG A 193 -12.83 -9.64 19.97
CA ARG A 193 -12.95 -10.47 18.75
C ARG A 193 -14.40 -10.82 18.43
N LEU A 194 -15.18 -11.24 19.43
CA LEU A 194 -16.60 -11.56 19.25
C LEU A 194 -17.43 -10.31 18.89
N THR A 195 -17.15 -9.17 19.50
CA THR A 195 -17.81 -7.89 19.20
C THR A 195 -17.50 -7.41 17.78
N PHE A 196 -16.24 -7.55 17.33
CA PHE A 196 -15.85 -7.25 15.96
C PHE A 196 -16.50 -8.21 14.95
N ALA A 197 -16.54 -9.50 15.26
CA ALA A 197 -17.19 -10.51 14.41
C ALA A 197 -18.70 -10.25 14.26
N ALA A 198 -19.38 -9.82 15.32
CA ALA A 198 -20.79 -9.42 15.27
C ALA A 198 -21.00 -8.21 14.35
N ARG A 199 -20.24 -7.13 14.52
CA ARG A 199 -20.32 -5.94 13.66
C ARG A 199 -20.04 -6.26 12.18
N ALA A 200 -19.02 -7.08 11.91
CA ALA A 200 -18.70 -7.51 10.55
C ALA A 200 -19.80 -8.40 9.93
N ALA A 201 -20.59 -9.13 10.73
CA ALA A 201 -21.76 -9.86 10.26
C ALA A 201 -22.93 -8.92 9.93
N ASP A 202 -23.19 -7.93 10.78
CA ASP A 202 -24.23 -6.92 10.55
C ASP A 202 -23.92 -6.05 9.31
N GLU A 203 -22.66 -5.64 9.12
CA GLU A 203 -22.22 -4.91 7.93
C GLU A 203 -22.34 -5.74 6.65
N ARG A 204 -22.04 -7.04 6.71
CA ARG A 204 -22.27 -7.97 5.58
C ARG A 204 -23.76 -8.10 5.26
N ALA A 205 -24.62 -8.21 6.27
CA ALA A 205 -26.07 -8.26 6.07
C ALA A 205 -26.58 -6.97 5.40
N ALA A 206 -26.17 -5.80 5.90
CA ALA A 206 -26.53 -4.51 5.32
C ALA A 206 -25.98 -4.33 3.88
N SER A 207 -24.77 -4.81 3.60
CA SER A 207 -24.18 -4.75 2.26
C SER A 207 -24.91 -5.66 1.26
N LEU A 208 -25.25 -6.89 1.66
CA LEU A 208 -26.03 -7.81 0.84
C LEU A 208 -27.43 -7.29 0.57
N GLN A 209 -28.05 -6.61 1.54
CA GLN A 209 -29.35 -5.99 1.39
C GLN A 209 -29.33 -4.83 0.38
N ARG A 210 -28.32 -3.94 0.44
CA ARG A 210 -28.12 -2.88 -0.58
C ARG A 210 -27.91 -3.46 -1.97
N GLY A 211 -27.05 -4.47 -2.12
CA GLY A 211 -26.83 -5.14 -3.40
C GLY A 211 -28.10 -5.82 -3.96
N LEU A 212 -28.97 -6.33 -3.09
CA LEU A 212 -30.29 -6.86 -3.49
C LEU A 212 -31.22 -5.76 -4.01
N GLU A 213 -31.24 -4.59 -3.37
CA GLU A 213 -32.03 -3.42 -3.78
C GLU A 213 -31.53 -2.85 -5.11
N GLU A 214 -30.22 -2.76 -5.31
CA GLU A 214 -29.57 -2.36 -6.57
C GLU A 214 -29.92 -3.32 -7.72
N LEU A 215 -29.74 -4.63 -7.54
CA LEU A 215 -30.09 -5.64 -8.55
C LEU A 215 -31.59 -5.65 -8.88
N GLN A 216 -32.46 -5.36 -7.91
CA GLN A 216 -33.89 -5.19 -8.16
C GLN A 216 -34.18 -3.93 -8.98
N SER A 217 -33.46 -2.83 -8.72
CA SER A 217 -33.55 -1.58 -9.48
C SER A 217 -33.08 -1.76 -10.93
N GLU A 218 -31.91 -2.36 -11.13
CA GLU A 218 -31.37 -2.67 -12.46
C GLU A 218 -32.30 -3.56 -13.26
N ARG A 219 -32.83 -4.64 -12.67
CA ARG A 219 -33.82 -5.52 -13.29
C ARG A 219 -35.06 -4.73 -13.74
N ASN A 220 -35.55 -3.82 -12.91
CA ASN A 220 -36.73 -3.01 -13.24
C ASN A 220 -36.44 -2.00 -14.36
N ASP A 221 -35.25 -1.40 -14.40
CA ASP A 221 -34.84 -0.51 -15.49
C ASP A 221 -34.64 -1.26 -16.81
N VAL A 222 -34.02 -2.45 -16.78
CA VAL A 222 -33.91 -3.35 -17.94
C VAL A 222 -35.28 -3.74 -18.49
N LEU A 223 -36.24 -4.08 -17.61
CA LEU A 223 -37.63 -4.33 -18.03
C LEU A 223 -38.28 -3.08 -18.65
N SER A 224 -38.02 -1.88 -18.12
CA SER A 224 -38.51 -0.62 -18.70
C SER A 224 -37.91 -0.35 -20.09
N LYS A 225 -36.62 -0.67 -20.28
CA LYS A 225 -35.90 -0.54 -21.55
C LYS A 225 -36.38 -1.55 -22.58
N SER A 226 -36.65 -2.80 -22.19
CA SER A 226 -37.26 -3.83 -23.04
C SER A 226 -38.62 -3.35 -23.58
N ARG A 227 -39.49 -2.89 -22.69
CA ARG A 227 -40.83 -2.39 -23.07
C ARG A 227 -40.76 -1.19 -24.03
N LYS A 228 -39.85 -0.23 -23.78
CA LYS A 228 -39.61 0.89 -24.70
C LYS A 228 -39.01 0.46 -26.05
N ALA A 229 -38.26 -0.64 -26.09
CA ALA A 229 -37.75 -1.21 -27.33
C ALA A 229 -38.88 -1.89 -28.12
N GLU A 230 -39.76 -2.65 -27.47
CA GLU A 230 -40.96 -3.23 -28.06
C GLU A 230 -41.89 -2.15 -28.66
N GLU A 231 -42.15 -1.06 -27.91
CA GLU A 231 -42.94 0.09 -28.39
C GLU A 231 -42.30 0.76 -29.63
N ARG A 232 -40.95 0.86 -29.66
CA ARG A 232 -40.22 1.38 -30.83
C ARG A 232 -40.26 0.44 -32.04
N ILE A 233 -40.22 -0.88 -31.82
CA ILE A 233 -40.35 -1.88 -32.88
C ILE A 233 -41.73 -1.78 -33.51
N ALA A 234 -42.80 -1.74 -32.70
CA ALA A 234 -44.17 -1.58 -33.19
C ALA A 234 -44.34 -0.28 -34.02
N ALA A 235 -43.83 0.86 -33.54
CA ALA A 235 -43.87 2.12 -34.27
C ALA A 235 -43.05 2.09 -35.59
N ALA A 236 -41.94 1.35 -35.61
CA ALA A 236 -41.14 1.16 -36.82
C ALA A 236 -41.83 0.25 -37.85
N GLU A 237 -42.58 -0.76 -37.40
CA GLU A 237 -43.40 -1.60 -38.26
C GLU A 237 -44.59 -0.83 -38.87
N GLU A 238 -45.28 -0.01 -38.08
CA GLU A 238 -46.36 0.87 -38.57
C GLU A 238 -45.82 1.87 -39.61
N LEU A 239 -44.68 2.52 -39.34
CA LEU A 239 -44.03 3.41 -40.30
C LEU A 239 -43.63 2.68 -41.59
N ARG A 240 -43.09 1.46 -41.47
CA ARG A 240 -42.70 0.62 -42.62
C ARG A 240 -43.90 0.25 -43.49
N GLU A 241 -45.04 -0.06 -42.89
CA GLU A 241 -46.26 -0.37 -43.64
C GLU A 241 -46.83 0.87 -44.33
N ARG A 242 -46.83 2.02 -43.64
CA ARG A 242 -47.23 3.32 -44.23
C ARG A 242 -46.32 3.72 -45.40
N LEU A 243 -45.01 3.51 -45.28
CA LEU A 243 -44.06 3.74 -46.35
C LEU A 243 -44.28 2.78 -47.53
N ARG A 244 -44.57 1.50 -47.28
CA ARG A 244 -44.91 0.53 -48.34
C ARG A 244 -46.15 0.94 -49.11
N GLY A 245 -47.22 1.35 -48.42
CA GLY A 245 -48.43 1.89 -49.05
C GLY A 245 -48.14 3.11 -49.93
N ARG A 246 -47.38 4.09 -49.40
CA ARG A 246 -46.99 5.29 -50.15
C ARG A 246 -46.12 5.00 -51.38
N LEU A 247 -45.30 3.96 -51.31
CA LEU A 247 -44.45 3.53 -52.42
C LEU A 247 -45.31 2.90 -53.54
N SER A 248 -46.31 2.10 -53.18
CA SER A 248 -47.30 1.57 -54.14
C SER A 248 -48.11 2.68 -54.82
N GLU A 249 -48.57 3.69 -54.07
CA GLU A 249 -49.28 4.86 -54.63
C GLU A 249 -48.43 5.59 -55.68
N LEU A 250 -47.13 5.78 -55.39
CA LEU A 250 -46.19 6.43 -56.31
C LEU A 250 -45.84 5.55 -57.52
N GLU A 251 -45.76 4.23 -57.37
CA GLU A 251 -45.56 3.30 -58.49
C GLU A 251 -46.76 3.34 -59.46
N ASP A 252 -47.99 3.32 -58.95
CA ASP A 252 -49.22 3.46 -59.74
C ASP A 252 -49.29 4.83 -60.46
N GLU A 253 -48.91 5.92 -59.78
CA GLU A 253 -48.88 7.27 -60.36
C GLU A 253 -47.81 7.40 -61.45
N VAL A 254 -46.62 6.82 -61.26
CA VAL A 254 -45.57 6.75 -62.29
C VAL A 254 -46.03 5.91 -63.48
N GLU A 255 -46.74 4.80 -63.28
CA GLU A 255 -47.28 4.01 -64.39
C GLU A 255 -48.36 4.79 -65.16
N HIS A 256 -49.23 5.51 -64.45
CA HIS A 256 -50.23 6.40 -65.05
C HIS A 256 -49.57 7.50 -65.90
N LEU A 257 -48.61 8.23 -65.35
CA LEU A 257 -47.88 9.30 -66.05
C LEU A 257 -47.14 8.76 -67.29
N ASN A 258 -46.53 7.58 -67.21
CA ASN A 258 -45.92 6.93 -68.37
C ASN A 258 -46.94 6.59 -69.47
N ARG A 259 -48.15 6.15 -69.11
CA ARG A 259 -49.25 5.90 -70.07
C ARG A 259 -49.73 7.20 -70.73
N VAL A 260 -49.82 8.30 -69.99
CA VAL A 260 -50.16 9.64 -70.52
C VAL A 260 -49.08 10.15 -71.47
N LEU A 261 -47.82 10.16 -71.05
CA LEU A 261 -46.69 10.66 -71.82
C LEU A 261 -46.46 9.86 -73.12
N LYS A 262 -46.79 8.56 -73.11
CA LYS A 262 -46.83 7.72 -74.32
C LYS A 262 -47.92 8.17 -75.31
N ARG A 263 -49.11 8.57 -74.84
CA ARG A 263 -50.18 9.11 -75.69
C ARG A 263 -49.82 10.47 -76.27
N GLU A 264 -49.25 11.37 -75.47
CA GLU A 264 -48.81 12.69 -75.96
C GLU A 264 -47.71 12.56 -77.02
N ARG A 265 -46.71 11.68 -76.83
CA ARG A 265 -45.70 11.40 -77.86
C ARG A 265 -46.30 10.88 -79.17
N GLN A 266 -47.36 10.07 -79.11
CA GLN A 266 -48.08 9.62 -80.30
C GLN A 266 -48.83 10.77 -80.99
N GLN A 267 -49.46 11.67 -80.23
CA GLN A 267 -50.12 12.87 -80.75
C GLN A 267 -49.12 13.85 -81.39
N TYR A 268 -47.98 14.12 -80.74
CA TYR A 268 -46.90 14.93 -81.31
C TYR A 268 -46.33 14.31 -82.59
N SER A 269 -46.13 12.99 -82.65
CA SER A 269 -45.69 12.29 -83.87
C SER A 269 -46.72 12.34 -85.01
N ALA A 270 -48.02 12.39 -84.70
CA ALA A 270 -49.07 12.60 -85.69
C ALA A 270 -49.12 14.06 -86.17
N ALA A 271 -49.00 15.02 -85.26
CA ALA A 271 -48.96 16.45 -85.58
C ALA A 271 -47.73 16.84 -86.42
N ALA A 272 -46.56 16.26 -86.12
CA ALA A 272 -45.34 16.47 -86.89
C ALA A 272 -45.49 15.98 -88.35
N ARG A 273 -46.03 14.77 -88.56
CA ARG A 273 -46.36 14.26 -89.90
C ARG A 273 -47.38 15.15 -90.63
N ARG A 274 -48.38 15.67 -89.91
CA ARG A 274 -49.37 16.60 -90.48
C ARG A 274 -48.74 17.93 -90.91
N LEU A 275 -47.74 18.40 -90.17
CA LEU A 275 -46.93 19.56 -90.52
C LEU A 275 -46.05 19.31 -91.75
N GLU A 276 -45.45 18.12 -91.88
CA GLU A 276 -44.71 17.71 -93.07
C GLU A 276 -45.62 17.65 -94.31
N GLU A 277 -46.80 17.00 -94.21
CA GLU A 277 -47.83 16.97 -95.26
C GLU A 277 -48.21 18.39 -95.71
N MET A 278 -48.54 19.28 -94.76
CA MET A 278 -48.85 20.68 -95.05
C MET A 278 -47.68 21.46 -95.66
N HIS A 279 -46.45 21.14 -95.29
CA HIS A 279 -45.26 21.80 -95.84
C HIS A 279 -44.99 21.36 -97.29
N GLU A 280 -45.19 20.08 -97.61
CA GLU A 280 -45.16 19.60 -99.00
C GLU A 280 -46.26 20.23 -99.86
N GLU A 281 -47.48 20.32 -99.33
CA GLU A 281 -48.63 20.93 -99.99
C GLU A 281 -48.41 22.44 -100.23
N LEU A 282 -47.93 23.17 -99.22
CA LEU A 282 -47.52 24.57 -99.35
C LEU A 282 -46.41 24.75 -100.40
N ASN A 283 -45.40 23.86 -100.41
CA ASN A 283 -44.34 23.87 -101.42
C ASN A 283 -44.88 23.52 -102.83
N ARG A 284 -45.98 22.79 -102.95
CA ARG A 284 -46.69 22.59 -104.22
C ARG A 284 -47.38 23.89 -104.66
N VAL A 285 -48.16 24.51 -103.78
CA VAL A 285 -48.85 25.79 -104.04
C VAL A 285 -47.87 26.92 -104.37
N VAL A 286 -46.71 27.00 -103.70
CA VAL A 286 -45.67 28.00 -104.01
C VAL A 286 -45.02 27.74 -105.38
N ARG A 287 -44.88 26.47 -105.81
CA ARG A 287 -44.43 26.12 -107.17
C ARG A 287 -45.47 26.45 -108.22
N GLU A 288 -46.75 26.13 -107.98
CA GLU A 288 -47.89 26.50 -108.83
C GLU A 288 -47.99 28.02 -108.97
N ARG A 289 -47.87 28.77 -107.86
CA ARG A 289 -47.84 30.24 -107.86
C ARG A 289 -46.64 30.81 -108.62
N ARG A 290 -45.43 30.27 -108.46
CA ARG A 290 -44.26 30.71 -109.24
C ARG A 290 -44.42 30.43 -110.73
N ALA A 291 -45.08 29.33 -111.11
CA ALA A 291 -45.41 29.06 -112.51
C ALA A 291 -46.44 30.08 -113.06
N LEU A 292 -47.43 30.48 -112.25
CA LEU A 292 -48.37 31.54 -112.59
C LEU A 292 -47.72 32.94 -112.65
N GLU A 293 -46.78 33.25 -111.76
CA GLU A 293 -46.02 34.52 -111.78
C GLU A 293 -45.02 34.59 -112.95
N GLN A 294 -44.60 33.45 -113.52
CA GLN A 294 -43.78 33.37 -114.73
C GLN A 294 -44.60 33.33 -116.03
N ALA A 295 -45.93 33.15 -115.95
CA ALA A 295 -46.81 33.24 -117.11
C ALA A 295 -46.96 34.70 -117.56
N ARG A 296 -46.32 35.06 -118.68
CA ARG A 296 -46.45 36.40 -119.26
C ARG A 296 -47.89 36.68 -119.71
N PHE A 297 -48.45 37.74 -119.12
CA PHE A 297 -49.71 38.42 -119.47
C PHE A 297 -50.05 38.44 -120.97
N THR A 298 -51.33 38.24 -121.29
CA THR A 298 -52.12 39.07 -122.24
C THR A 298 -53.62 38.70 -122.16
N ASP A 299 -54.40 39.39 -121.33
CA ASP A 299 -55.79 39.76 -121.69
C ASP A 299 -56.39 40.80 -120.71
N GLU A 300 -57.16 41.76 -121.23
CA GLU A 300 -57.74 42.89 -120.50
C GLU A 300 -59.06 42.53 -119.76
N SER A 301 -59.44 41.26 -119.78
CA SER A 301 -60.69 40.72 -119.19
C SER A 301 -60.54 40.22 -117.74
N PHE A 302 -59.30 40.03 -117.23
CA PHE A 302 -59.05 39.36 -115.95
C PHE A 302 -59.49 40.17 -114.71
N GLY A 303 -59.50 41.50 -114.80
CA GLY A 303 -59.91 42.39 -113.69
C GLY A 303 -61.34 42.16 -113.19
N ASN A 304 -62.24 41.73 -114.07
CA ASN A 304 -63.64 41.41 -113.70
C ASN A 304 -63.81 40.01 -113.11
N LEU A 305 -62.85 39.10 -113.31
CA LEU A 305 -62.87 37.76 -112.70
C LEU A 305 -62.37 37.83 -111.25
N LEU A 306 -61.30 38.59 -111.00
CA LEU A 306 -60.71 38.78 -109.67
C LEU A 306 -61.73 39.36 -108.66
N MET A 307 -62.50 40.37 -109.09
CA MET A 307 -63.57 41.00 -108.29
C MET A 307 -64.75 40.08 -107.97
N ARG A 308 -64.85 38.91 -108.63
CA ARG A 308 -65.89 37.90 -108.36
C ARG A 308 -65.38 36.78 -107.44
N ALA A 309 -64.09 36.44 -107.52
CA ALA A 309 -63.44 35.53 -106.57
C ALA A 309 -63.34 36.16 -105.17
N VAL A 310 -62.82 37.39 -105.07
CA VAL A 310 -62.66 38.11 -103.79
C VAL A 310 -64.01 38.37 -103.09
N LYS A 311 -65.12 38.47 -103.84
CA LYS A 311 -66.47 38.61 -103.27
C LYS A 311 -67.09 37.31 -102.72
N ASN A 312 -66.51 36.14 -103.00
CA ASN A 312 -67.04 34.86 -102.53
C ASN A 312 -66.29 34.29 -101.31
N GLU A 313 -65.02 34.65 -101.08
CA GLU A 313 -64.28 34.20 -99.89
C GLU A 313 -64.47 35.11 -98.66
N ILE A 314 -64.83 36.38 -98.83
CA ILE A 314 -65.17 37.31 -97.71
C ILE A 314 -66.60 37.03 -97.17
N ARG A 315 -66.89 35.74 -96.91
CA ARG A 315 -68.11 35.27 -96.23
C ARG A 315 -67.93 34.02 -95.35
N ALA A 316 -66.69 33.56 -95.18
CA ALA A 316 -66.35 32.39 -94.34
C ALA A 316 -65.33 32.72 -93.23
N ILE A 317 -65.31 33.97 -92.75
CA ILE A 317 -64.80 34.29 -91.40
C ILE A 317 -66.00 34.31 -90.45
N PRO A 318 -66.10 33.31 -89.57
CA PRO A 318 -66.59 33.53 -88.22
C PRO A 318 -65.43 33.49 -87.23
N ASP A 319 -65.45 34.42 -86.29
CA ASP A 319 -64.50 34.48 -85.17
C ASP A 319 -64.61 33.24 -84.26
N THR A 320 -63.48 32.65 -83.90
CA THR A 320 -63.36 31.87 -82.65
C THR A 320 -62.27 32.45 -81.78
N LEU A 321 -62.70 33.27 -80.82
CA LEU A 321 -61.93 33.85 -79.71
C LEU A 321 -61.31 32.80 -78.74
N GLU A 322 -61.24 31.52 -79.13
CA GLU A 322 -60.81 30.41 -78.28
C GLU A 322 -59.28 30.23 -78.20
N ASP A 323 -58.54 30.49 -79.27
CA ASP A 323 -57.09 30.19 -79.27
C ASP A 323 -56.30 31.16 -78.38
N ALA A 324 -56.66 32.45 -78.36
CA ALA A 324 -56.07 33.41 -77.42
C ALA A 324 -56.36 33.06 -75.94
N ALA A 325 -57.54 32.49 -75.66
CA ALA A 325 -57.95 32.09 -74.32
C ALA A 325 -57.36 30.74 -73.87
N ARG A 326 -56.76 29.97 -74.77
CA ARG A 326 -56.00 28.75 -74.46
C ARG A 326 -54.54 29.07 -74.14
N THR A 327 -53.89 29.97 -74.89
CA THR A 327 -52.49 30.36 -74.62
C THR A 327 -52.33 31.03 -73.25
N ALA A 328 -53.28 31.87 -72.85
CA ALA A 328 -53.27 32.51 -71.52
C ALA A 328 -53.35 31.49 -70.36
N ARG A 329 -54.29 30.54 -70.45
CA ARG A 329 -54.43 29.47 -69.43
C ARG A 329 -53.25 28.51 -69.38
N LEU A 330 -52.59 28.25 -70.51
CA LEU A 330 -51.38 27.42 -70.54
C LEU A 330 -50.20 28.11 -69.81
N LEU A 331 -50.04 29.42 -69.98
CA LEU A 331 -49.01 30.21 -69.29
C LEU A 331 -49.28 30.30 -67.77
N GLU A 332 -50.54 30.42 -67.36
CA GLU A 332 -50.96 30.42 -65.95
C GLU A 332 -50.62 29.07 -65.28
N LEU A 333 -51.01 27.95 -65.90
CA LEU A 333 -50.65 26.59 -65.46
C LEU A 333 -49.14 26.36 -65.40
N MET A 334 -48.36 26.86 -66.38
CA MET A 334 -46.91 26.76 -66.35
C MET A 334 -46.28 27.56 -65.20
N SER A 335 -46.91 28.66 -64.76
CA SER A 335 -46.43 29.45 -63.62
C SER A 335 -46.62 28.72 -62.28
N GLU A 336 -47.75 28.02 -62.09
CA GLU A 336 -48.01 27.24 -60.88
C GLU A 336 -47.07 26.03 -60.76
N VAL A 337 -46.82 25.33 -61.87
CA VAL A 337 -45.89 24.17 -61.91
C VAL A 337 -44.44 24.58 -61.61
N VAL A 338 -44.02 25.78 -62.00
CA VAL A 338 -42.71 26.33 -61.61
C VAL A 338 -42.68 26.69 -60.13
N ARG A 339 -43.77 27.27 -59.59
CA ARG A 339 -43.84 27.66 -58.17
C ARG A 339 -43.84 26.45 -57.23
N ALA A 340 -44.57 25.39 -57.57
CA ALA A 340 -44.62 24.14 -56.80
C ALA A 340 -43.28 23.37 -56.74
N ARG A 341 -42.32 23.68 -57.63
CA ARG A 341 -40.97 23.10 -57.59
C ARG A 341 -39.96 23.87 -56.73
N GLY A 342 -40.28 25.08 -56.28
CA GLY A 342 -39.37 25.91 -55.47
C GLY A 342 -39.33 25.55 -53.98
N GLU A 343 -40.41 24.99 -53.42
CA GLU A 343 -40.60 24.90 -51.96
C GLU A 343 -40.08 23.61 -51.32
N PHE A 344 -39.41 22.72 -52.07
CA PHE A 344 -38.86 21.46 -51.56
C PHE A 344 -37.32 21.43 -51.41
N ALA A 345 -36.63 22.58 -51.54
CA ALA A 345 -35.16 22.61 -51.64
C ALA A 345 -34.43 23.72 -50.85
N SER A 346 -34.92 24.14 -49.67
CA SER A 346 -34.09 24.82 -48.66
C SER A 346 -34.79 25.03 -47.31
N GLY A 347 -34.15 24.63 -46.19
CA GLY A 347 -34.56 25.05 -44.85
C GLY A 347 -34.05 24.14 -43.73
N GLY A 348 -32.98 24.54 -43.01
CA GLY A 348 -32.43 23.70 -41.94
C GLY A 348 -31.12 24.13 -41.27
N SER A 349 -30.86 25.42 -41.08
CA SER A 349 -29.78 25.89 -40.18
C SER A 349 -30.14 27.25 -39.59
N GLY A 350 -30.26 27.34 -38.26
CA GLY A 350 -30.66 28.55 -37.56
C GLY A 350 -29.75 28.89 -36.39
N GLU A 351 -29.11 30.05 -36.47
CA GLU A 351 -28.63 30.84 -35.33
C GLU A 351 -29.18 32.26 -35.50
N PRO A 352 -29.76 32.89 -34.46
CA PRO A 352 -30.19 34.28 -34.52
C PRO A 352 -29.16 35.21 -33.87
N SER A 353 -28.66 36.17 -34.65
CA SER A 353 -28.14 37.43 -34.14
C SER A 353 -29.07 38.56 -34.57
N GLY A 354 -29.36 39.49 -33.65
CA GLY A 354 -30.24 40.64 -33.88
C GLY A 354 -29.56 41.94 -33.41
N PRO A 355 -29.63 43.03 -34.20
CA PRO A 355 -28.98 44.31 -33.86
C PRO A 355 -29.92 45.31 -33.16
N ASP A 356 -29.33 46.42 -32.73
CA ASP A 356 -29.91 47.51 -31.92
C ASP A 356 -30.92 48.44 -32.66
N GLU A 357 -31.79 49.11 -31.89
CA GLU A 357 -32.42 50.39 -32.26
C GLU A 357 -32.53 51.37 -31.06
N GLU A 358 -32.40 52.68 -31.36
CA GLU A 358 -32.50 53.86 -30.47
C GLU A 358 -33.72 54.75 -30.87
N VAL A 359 -34.32 55.62 -30.05
CA VAL A 359 -34.07 56.08 -28.66
C VAL A 359 -35.39 56.53 -28.02
N GLY A 360 -35.45 56.72 -26.68
CA GLY A 360 -36.59 57.44 -26.05
C GLY A 360 -36.41 57.71 -24.54
N GLU A 361 -36.37 58.98 -24.14
CA GLU A 361 -36.00 59.41 -22.78
C GLU A 361 -37.16 59.53 -21.75
N ALA A 362 -36.81 59.22 -20.49
CA ALA A 362 -37.23 59.90 -19.24
C ALA A 362 -38.72 59.80 -18.76
N PRO A 363 -39.01 60.04 -17.44
CA PRO A 363 -38.12 60.52 -16.36
C PRO A 363 -38.04 59.61 -15.11
N ALA A 364 -37.15 60.01 -14.19
CA ALA A 364 -36.71 59.22 -13.03
C ALA A 364 -37.55 59.42 -11.74
N VAL A 365 -37.57 58.37 -10.90
CA VAL A 365 -37.85 58.49 -9.46
C VAL A 365 -36.71 57.82 -8.68
N ARG A 366 -36.10 58.56 -7.75
CA ARG A 366 -34.98 58.08 -6.91
C ARG A 366 -35.49 57.26 -5.71
N GLY A 367 -34.98 56.05 -5.54
CA GLY A 367 -35.05 55.30 -4.29
C GLY A 367 -33.69 54.67 -3.97
N LYS A 368 -32.98 55.19 -2.95
CA LYS A 368 -31.71 54.59 -2.49
C LYS A 368 -32.01 53.34 -1.66
N ALA A 369 -31.78 52.16 -2.21
CA ALA A 369 -31.47 50.98 -1.43
C ALA A 369 -29.95 50.79 -1.44
N ALA A 370 -29.32 50.70 -0.26
CA ALA A 370 -27.90 50.37 -0.18
C ALA A 370 -27.72 48.90 -0.58
N ALA A 371 -26.93 48.64 -1.62
CA ALA A 371 -26.47 47.29 -1.89
C ALA A 371 -25.61 46.82 -0.69
N PRO A 372 -25.74 45.55 -0.24
CA PRO A 372 -24.83 45.03 0.76
C PRO A 372 -23.41 45.05 0.18
N GLU A 373 -22.44 45.50 0.97
CA GLU A 373 -21.03 45.32 0.64
C GLU A 373 -20.74 43.82 0.62
N VAL A 374 -20.74 43.23 -0.59
CA VAL A 374 -20.15 41.93 -0.81
C VAL A 374 -18.66 42.13 -0.58
N SER A 375 -18.19 41.75 0.61
CA SER A 375 -16.77 41.57 0.84
C SER A 375 -16.29 40.53 -0.17
N VAL A 376 -15.50 40.98 -1.14
CA VAL A 376 -14.77 40.08 -2.02
C VAL A 376 -13.69 39.44 -1.17
N GLY A 377 -14.07 38.40 -0.43
CA GLY A 377 -13.14 37.55 0.28
C GLY A 377 -12.05 37.10 -0.69
N ALA A 378 -10.80 37.14 -0.25
CA ALA A 378 -9.70 36.67 -1.05
C ALA A 378 -10.04 35.27 -1.59
N ARG A 379 -9.98 35.09 -2.92
CA ARG A 379 -10.31 33.79 -3.53
C ARG A 379 -9.50 32.72 -2.82
N PRO A 380 -10.11 31.61 -2.36
CA PRO A 380 -9.38 30.58 -1.66
C PRO A 380 -8.25 30.09 -2.57
N THR A 381 -7.04 30.11 -2.02
CA THR A 381 -5.82 29.70 -2.72
C THR A 381 -5.40 28.35 -2.21
N LEU A 382 -5.18 27.41 -3.13
CA LEU A 382 -4.56 26.12 -2.86
C LEU A 382 -3.11 26.18 -3.33
N ALA A 383 -2.15 26.00 -2.43
CA ALA A 383 -0.74 25.88 -2.77
C ALA A 383 -0.22 24.48 -2.46
N PHE A 384 0.59 23.94 -3.37
CA PHE A 384 1.33 22.70 -3.21
C PHE A 384 2.82 23.01 -3.30
N ARG A 385 3.63 22.49 -2.39
CA ARG A 385 5.10 22.55 -2.46
C ARG A 385 5.70 21.16 -2.29
N ALA A 386 6.49 20.74 -3.27
CA ALA A 386 7.27 19.51 -3.17
C ALA A 386 8.51 19.74 -2.31
N LEU A 387 8.71 18.93 -1.27
CA LEU A 387 9.91 18.95 -0.43
C LEU A 387 10.84 17.76 -0.74
N GLY A 388 10.31 16.73 -1.39
CA GLY A 388 11.01 15.61 -2.01
C GLY A 388 10.03 14.75 -2.81
N GLY A 389 10.51 13.75 -3.54
CA GLY A 389 9.65 12.89 -4.38
C GLY A 389 9.11 13.55 -5.66
N ALA A 390 9.65 14.69 -6.10
CA ALA A 390 9.19 15.41 -7.28
C ALA A 390 10.26 15.44 -8.38
N GLY A 391 9.96 14.79 -9.52
CA GLY A 391 10.96 14.47 -10.55
C GLY A 391 11.92 13.34 -10.17
N GLU A 392 11.66 12.64 -9.05
CA GLU A 392 12.47 11.57 -8.48
C GLU A 392 11.61 10.53 -7.74
N VAL A 393 12.22 9.40 -7.37
CA VAL A 393 11.64 8.37 -6.51
C VAL A 393 12.35 8.42 -5.17
N GLY A 394 11.61 8.24 -4.08
CA GLY A 394 12.12 8.37 -2.72
C GLY A 394 12.06 9.78 -2.14
N GLY A 395 12.01 9.87 -0.81
CA GLY A 395 11.98 11.15 -0.09
C GLY A 395 10.65 11.90 -0.20
N SER A 396 9.55 11.20 -0.44
CA SER A 396 8.22 11.79 -0.64
C SER A 396 7.81 12.67 0.55
N SER A 397 7.60 13.96 0.28
CA SER A 397 7.10 14.94 1.24
C SER A 397 6.46 16.12 0.52
N HIS A 398 5.19 16.36 0.82
CA HIS A 398 4.33 17.24 0.04
C HIS A 398 3.56 18.19 0.98
N PHE A 399 3.90 19.47 0.94
CA PHE A 399 3.21 20.49 1.73
C PHE A 399 2.01 21.03 0.94
N ILE A 400 0.83 21.03 1.57
CA ILE A 400 -0.43 21.49 1.00
C ILE A 400 -1.01 22.59 1.91
N ASP A 401 -1.23 23.78 1.36
CA ASP A 401 -1.75 24.96 2.07
C ASP A 401 -3.06 25.43 1.42
N PHE A 402 -4.15 25.39 2.18
CA PHE A 402 -5.47 25.91 1.80
C PHE A 402 -5.70 27.36 2.28
N GLY A 403 -4.65 28.04 2.74
CA GLY A 403 -4.66 29.37 3.35
C GLY A 403 -5.08 29.36 4.82
N SER A 404 -6.16 28.64 5.15
CA SER A 404 -6.66 28.45 6.52
C SER A 404 -6.18 27.15 7.18
N THR A 405 -5.48 26.28 6.45
CA THR A 405 -5.03 24.97 6.95
C THR A 405 -3.83 24.50 6.14
N ARG A 406 -2.78 24.07 6.83
CA ARG A 406 -1.51 23.59 6.28
C ARG A 406 -1.22 22.19 6.75
N VAL A 407 -1.07 21.27 5.81
CA VAL A 407 -0.75 19.88 6.09
C VAL A 407 0.48 19.42 5.33
N LEU A 408 1.24 18.53 5.94
CA LEU A 408 2.31 17.79 5.29
C LEU A 408 1.82 16.38 4.97
N VAL A 409 1.86 15.96 3.71
CA VAL A 409 1.63 14.57 3.30
C VAL A 409 2.98 13.90 3.05
N ASP A 410 3.24 12.83 3.80
CA ASP A 410 4.49 12.05 3.86
C ASP A 410 5.74 12.79 4.38
N ALA A 411 6.62 12.01 5.00
CA ALA A 411 7.89 12.41 5.59
C ALA A 411 8.97 11.36 5.23
N GLY A 412 9.37 11.33 3.97
CA GLY A 412 10.24 10.30 3.40
C GLY A 412 11.76 10.52 3.50
N ILE A 413 12.54 9.45 3.32
CA ILE A 413 13.98 9.52 3.03
C ILE A 413 14.31 8.91 1.66
N LYS A 414 15.49 9.26 1.12
CA LYS A 414 16.08 8.57 -0.05
C LYS A 414 17.59 8.37 0.14
N PRO A 415 18.18 7.29 -0.42
CA PRO A 415 19.63 7.17 -0.54
C PRO A 415 20.15 8.09 -1.66
N ASP A 416 21.32 8.71 -1.48
CA ASP A 416 22.00 9.53 -2.51
C ASP A 416 23.34 8.93 -2.98
N GLY A 417 23.70 7.74 -2.48
CA GLY A 417 24.99 7.08 -2.72
C GLY A 417 26.14 7.55 -1.83
N ARG A 418 25.94 8.56 -0.98
CA ARG A 418 26.88 9.03 0.06
C ARG A 418 26.32 8.92 1.47
N GLY A 419 25.01 8.80 1.60
CA GLY A 419 24.27 8.61 2.83
C GLY A 419 22.76 8.59 2.58
N ILE A 420 22.03 9.10 3.56
CA ILE A 420 20.57 9.23 3.54
C ILE A 420 20.25 10.73 3.47
N VAL A 421 19.41 11.11 2.51
CA VAL A 421 18.88 12.46 2.35
C VAL A 421 17.43 12.47 2.82
N ALA A 422 17.09 13.48 3.62
CA ALA A 422 15.75 13.78 4.09
C ALA A 422 15.38 15.23 3.70
N PRO A 423 14.09 15.54 3.47
CA PRO A 423 13.61 16.91 3.35
C PRO A 423 13.84 17.72 4.64
N ASP A 424 13.87 19.05 4.51
CA ASP A 424 13.91 19.97 5.64
C ASP A 424 12.53 20.58 5.86
N PHE A 425 11.99 20.44 7.08
CA PHE A 425 10.64 20.87 7.43
C PHE A 425 10.63 22.20 8.21
N ARG A 426 11.80 22.81 8.47
CA ARG A 426 11.91 24.06 9.26
C ARG A 426 11.23 25.26 8.61
N ASP A 427 11.32 25.38 7.28
CA ASP A 427 10.82 26.53 6.51
C ASP A 427 9.33 26.44 6.15
N LEU A 428 8.56 25.55 6.79
CA LEU A 428 7.13 25.36 6.53
C LEU A 428 6.22 26.26 7.39
N GLY A 429 6.77 26.90 8.42
CA GLY A 429 5.99 27.65 9.41
C GLY A 429 5.11 26.72 10.25
N GLU A 430 4.01 27.25 10.77
CA GLU A 430 3.04 26.46 11.53
C GLU A 430 2.29 25.49 10.61
N LEU A 431 2.28 24.21 11.00
CA LEU A 431 1.56 23.10 10.37
C LEU A 431 0.43 22.66 11.31
N ASP A 432 -0.76 22.42 10.77
CA ASP A 432 -1.89 21.87 11.55
C ASP A 432 -1.70 20.36 11.82
N ALA A 433 -1.16 19.62 10.85
CA ALA A 433 -0.88 18.20 10.95
C ALA A 433 0.12 17.68 9.91
N ALA A 434 0.64 16.49 10.15
CA ALA A 434 1.17 15.62 9.11
C ALA A 434 0.26 14.40 8.89
N ILE A 435 0.27 13.86 7.68
CA ILE A 435 -0.51 12.68 7.25
C ILE A 435 0.46 11.75 6.53
N ILE A 436 0.61 10.51 7.00
CA ILE A 436 1.50 9.52 6.41
C ILE A 436 0.67 8.48 5.67
N THR A 437 0.88 8.38 4.36
CA THR A 437 0.13 7.50 3.46
C THR A 437 0.39 6.03 3.80
N HIS A 438 1.65 5.64 3.98
CA HIS A 438 2.04 4.27 4.27
C HIS A 438 3.43 4.16 4.91
N ALA A 439 3.84 2.93 5.22
CA ALA A 439 4.98 2.63 6.09
C ALA A 439 6.31 2.29 5.38
N HIS A 440 6.46 2.61 4.09
CA HIS A 440 7.78 2.53 3.45
C HIS A 440 8.64 3.76 3.82
N LEU A 441 9.97 3.58 3.85
CA LEU A 441 10.90 4.59 4.37
C LEU A 441 10.97 5.85 3.49
N ASP A 442 10.71 5.70 2.20
CA ASP A 442 10.49 6.80 1.25
C ASP A 442 9.24 7.63 1.49
N HIS A 443 8.35 7.23 2.42
CA HIS A 443 7.17 7.99 2.84
C HIS A 443 7.13 8.27 4.36
N CYS A 444 7.87 7.51 5.19
CA CYS A 444 7.87 7.69 6.66
C CYS A 444 9.25 7.81 7.32
N GLY A 445 10.35 7.64 6.59
CA GLY A 445 11.69 7.54 7.17
C GLY A 445 12.25 8.82 7.79
N ALA A 446 11.75 9.99 7.38
CA ALA A 446 12.13 11.31 7.91
C ALA A 446 11.23 11.78 9.06
N LEU A 447 10.27 10.96 9.50
CA LEU A 447 9.48 11.21 10.71
C LEU A 447 10.35 11.61 11.93
N PRO A 448 11.50 10.96 12.23
CA PRO A 448 12.39 11.42 13.31
C PRO A 448 12.80 12.89 13.20
N LEU A 449 13.08 13.42 12.00
CA LEU A 449 13.40 14.83 11.82
C LEU A 449 12.15 15.71 11.94
N LEU A 450 11.02 15.29 11.35
CA LEU A 450 9.76 16.01 11.49
C LEU A 450 9.35 16.18 12.96
N CYS A 451 9.39 15.09 13.74
CA CYS A 451 9.06 15.08 15.17
C CYS A 451 10.02 15.91 16.04
N GLN A 452 11.24 16.16 15.55
CA GLN A 452 12.21 17.05 16.21
C GLN A 452 11.97 18.51 15.84
N GLN A 453 11.73 18.79 14.56
CA GLN A 453 11.55 20.15 14.02
C GLN A 453 10.16 20.72 14.35
N HIS A 454 9.15 19.85 14.49
CA HIS A 454 7.79 20.18 14.90
C HIS A 454 7.37 19.35 16.14
N PRO A 455 7.82 19.76 17.34
CA PRO A 455 7.67 19.04 18.62
C PRO A 455 6.28 18.58 19.05
N GLU A 456 5.21 19.19 18.53
CA GLU A 456 3.81 19.00 18.98
C GLU A 456 2.86 18.58 17.85
N LEU A 457 3.36 18.43 16.62
CA LEU A 457 2.56 18.14 15.43
C LEU A 457 1.84 16.78 15.56
N PRO A 458 0.51 16.70 15.38
CA PRO A 458 -0.20 15.43 15.26
C PRO A 458 0.10 14.77 13.91
N ILE A 459 0.36 13.46 13.92
CA ILE A 459 0.77 12.71 12.72
C ILE A 459 -0.26 11.61 12.45
N TYR A 460 -1.17 11.87 11.53
CA TYR A 460 -2.27 10.95 11.19
C TYR A 460 -1.81 9.85 10.22
N CYS A 461 -2.27 8.62 10.45
CA CYS A 461 -2.06 7.48 9.57
C CYS A 461 -3.05 6.37 9.93
N THR A 462 -3.12 5.30 9.16
CA THR A 462 -4.00 4.16 9.49
C THR A 462 -3.45 3.33 10.66
N PRO A 463 -4.28 2.58 11.41
CA PRO A 463 -3.81 1.74 12.52
C PRO A 463 -2.75 0.69 12.14
N PRO A 464 -2.82 0.02 10.97
CA PRO A 464 -1.71 -0.83 10.54
C PRO A 464 -0.45 -0.02 10.22
N SER A 465 -0.56 1.10 9.48
CA SER A 465 0.60 1.94 9.17
C SER A 465 1.28 2.47 10.43
N ALA A 466 0.53 2.87 11.48
CA ALA A 466 1.09 3.33 12.74
C ALA A 466 2.03 2.30 13.40
N ARG A 467 1.74 1.00 13.25
CA ARG A 467 2.57 -0.10 13.79
C ARG A 467 3.72 -0.45 12.85
N LEU A 468 3.45 -0.46 11.55
CA LEU A 468 4.43 -0.77 10.51
C LEU A 468 5.52 0.31 10.39
N ILE A 469 5.19 1.59 10.51
CA ILE A 469 6.13 2.72 10.56
C ILE A 469 7.17 2.51 11.65
N ILE A 470 6.72 2.15 12.87
CA ILE A 470 7.62 1.93 14.00
C ILE A 470 8.53 0.72 13.76
N SER A 471 8.04 -0.34 13.10
CA SER A 471 8.91 -1.46 12.70
C SER A 471 9.92 -1.05 11.63
N ALA A 472 9.50 -0.34 10.58
CA ALA A 472 10.38 0.11 9.50
C ALA A 472 11.50 1.03 10.00
N LEU A 473 11.19 1.96 10.91
CA LEU A 473 12.18 2.83 11.54
C LEU A 473 13.15 2.07 12.44
N ASN A 474 12.68 1.06 13.19
CA ASN A 474 13.55 0.23 14.03
C ASN A 474 14.48 -0.66 13.18
N ASP A 475 13.97 -1.28 12.12
CA ASP A 475 14.75 -2.09 11.18
C ASP A 475 15.81 -1.24 10.47
N HIS A 476 15.45 -0.02 10.06
CA HIS A 476 16.38 0.94 9.49
C HIS A 476 17.52 1.30 10.47
N ALA A 477 17.17 1.59 11.73
CA ALA A 477 18.14 1.86 12.79
C ALA A 477 19.05 0.65 13.10
N ALA A 478 18.49 -0.56 13.13
CA ALA A 478 19.25 -1.80 13.34
C ALA A 478 20.25 -2.09 12.21
N MET A 479 19.96 -1.64 10.98
CA MET A 479 20.89 -1.70 9.84
C MET A 479 21.91 -0.53 9.82
N GLY A 480 21.96 0.31 10.86
CA GLY A 480 22.86 1.46 10.95
C GLY A 480 22.36 2.72 10.23
N GLY A 481 21.13 2.71 9.71
CA GLY A 481 20.48 3.88 9.14
C GLY A 481 20.04 4.85 10.23
N SER A 482 20.48 6.11 10.16
CA SER A 482 20.10 7.13 11.14
C SER A 482 20.10 8.52 10.52
N LEU A 483 19.17 9.36 10.96
CA LEU A 483 19.11 10.77 10.62
C LEU A 483 19.71 11.56 11.77
N SER A 484 20.84 12.22 11.51
CA SER A 484 21.51 13.07 12.50
C SER A 484 20.57 14.18 12.97
N GLY A 485 20.44 14.35 14.29
CA GLY A 485 19.50 15.31 14.89
C GLY A 485 18.03 14.87 14.86
N GLY A 486 17.69 13.66 14.45
CA GLY A 486 16.33 13.13 14.55
C GLY A 486 15.91 12.83 16.01
N ALA A 487 14.61 12.92 16.27
CA ALA A 487 13.99 12.48 17.51
C ALA A 487 14.03 10.95 17.67
N SER A 488 13.82 10.47 18.90
CA SER A 488 13.71 9.02 19.13
C SER A 488 12.46 8.42 18.48
N ILE A 489 12.53 7.15 18.06
CA ILE A 489 11.39 6.39 17.52
C ILE A 489 10.22 6.34 18.53
N ARG A 490 10.52 6.36 19.83
CA ARG A 490 9.50 6.48 20.90
C ARG A 490 8.74 7.82 20.83
N ARG A 491 9.41 8.93 20.48
CA ARG A 491 8.73 10.23 20.27
C ARG A 491 7.83 10.18 19.03
N VAL A 492 8.30 9.58 17.93
CA VAL A 492 7.47 9.36 16.74
C VAL A 492 6.19 8.62 17.13
N GLN A 493 6.32 7.50 17.84
CA GLN A 493 5.19 6.69 18.31
C GLN A 493 4.18 7.49 19.17
N GLN A 494 4.64 8.46 19.95
CA GLN A 494 3.77 9.31 20.79
C GLN A 494 3.01 10.39 20.00
N GLN A 495 3.50 10.80 18.82
CA GLN A 495 2.84 11.77 17.95
C GLN A 495 1.90 11.13 16.92
N LEU A 496 2.05 9.82 16.63
CA LEU A 496 1.14 9.10 15.75
C LEU A 496 -0.31 9.14 16.27
N ARG A 497 -1.26 9.34 15.36
CA ARG A 497 -2.71 9.38 15.58
C ARG A 497 -3.36 8.40 14.59
N PRO A 498 -3.57 7.13 15.00
CA PRO A 498 -4.24 6.13 14.17
C PRO A 498 -5.68 6.53 13.83
N VAL A 499 -6.06 6.44 12.55
CA VAL A 499 -7.43 6.73 12.06
C VAL A 499 -7.88 5.62 11.09
N PRO A 500 -9.03 4.97 11.30
CA PRO A 500 -9.61 4.03 10.34
C PRO A 500 -9.82 4.63 8.94
N PHE A 501 -9.90 3.76 7.93
CA PHE A 501 -10.33 4.16 6.59
C PHE A 501 -11.78 4.67 6.60
N GLY A 502 -12.07 5.66 5.77
CA GLY A 502 -13.39 6.26 5.60
C GLY A 502 -13.82 7.21 6.73
N GLU A 503 -13.12 7.28 7.86
CA GLU A 503 -13.45 8.19 8.96
C GLU A 503 -12.91 9.62 8.67
N PRO A 504 -13.78 10.65 8.58
CA PRO A 504 -13.35 12.02 8.35
C PRO A 504 -12.80 12.65 9.63
N VAL A 505 -11.58 13.20 9.57
CA VAL A 505 -10.93 13.92 10.66
C VAL A 505 -10.85 15.40 10.32
N LYS A 506 -11.29 16.24 11.26
CA LYS A 506 -11.17 17.69 11.12
C LYS A 506 -9.77 18.15 11.54
N ILE A 507 -9.07 18.81 10.64
CA ILE A 507 -7.72 19.37 10.83
C ILE A 507 -7.81 20.85 10.45
N GLY A 508 -7.70 21.74 11.44
CA GLY A 508 -7.94 23.17 11.25
C GLY A 508 -9.33 23.46 10.66
N GLY A 509 -9.34 24.08 9.48
CA GLY A 509 -10.54 24.34 8.67
C GLY A 509 -10.82 23.29 7.58
N ALA A 510 -10.00 22.25 7.45
CA ALA A 510 -10.16 21.17 6.49
C ALA A 510 -10.73 19.88 7.13
N GLU A 511 -11.34 19.06 6.30
CA GLU A 511 -11.70 17.67 6.58
C GLU A 511 -10.79 16.75 5.77
N VAL A 512 -10.24 15.72 6.42
CA VAL A 512 -9.31 14.76 5.84
C VAL A 512 -9.85 13.36 6.01
N THR A 513 -9.91 12.58 4.93
CA THR A 513 -10.34 11.19 4.94
C THR A 513 -9.27 10.30 4.34
N LEU A 514 -8.91 9.23 5.04
CA LEU A 514 -8.03 8.18 4.53
C LEU A 514 -8.86 7.14 3.78
N THR A 515 -8.44 6.76 2.59
CA THR A 515 -9.07 5.76 1.72
C THR A 515 -8.04 4.71 1.33
N GLU A 516 -8.42 3.44 1.18
CA GLU A 516 -7.49 2.36 0.85
C GLU A 516 -6.75 2.67 -0.46
N SER A 517 -5.41 2.64 -0.47
CA SER A 517 -4.63 2.78 -1.72
C SER A 517 -4.25 1.45 -2.36
N GLY A 518 -4.49 0.32 -1.68
CA GLY A 518 -4.16 -1.02 -2.17
C GLY A 518 -2.67 -1.34 -2.31
N HIS A 519 -1.74 -0.45 -1.94
CA HIS A 519 -0.30 -0.65 -2.16
C HIS A 519 0.35 -1.64 -1.16
N ILE A 520 0.17 -1.40 0.15
CA ILE A 520 0.58 -2.30 1.25
C ILE A 520 -0.47 -2.27 2.37
N LEU A 521 -0.32 -3.11 3.39
CA LEU A 521 -1.22 -3.13 4.55
C LEU A 521 -1.29 -1.76 5.24
N GLY A 522 -2.50 -1.20 5.27
CA GLY A 522 -2.78 0.12 5.82
C GLY A 522 -2.42 1.31 4.91
N ALA A 523 -1.92 1.07 3.69
CA ALA A 523 -1.61 2.16 2.76
C ALA A 523 -2.87 2.94 2.38
N ALA A 524 -2.76 4.27 2.43
CA ALA A 524 -3.87 5.19 2.28
C ALA A 524 -3.61 6.28 1.24
N SER A 525 -4.61 6.50 0.39
CA SER A 525 -4.79 7.74 -0.34
C SER A 525 -5.55 8.74 0.53
N VAL A 526 -5.23 10.03 0.39
CA VAL A 526 -5.71 11.10 1.26
C VAL A 526 -6.64 12.02 0.48
N LEU A 527 -7.91 12.06 0.88
CA LEU A 527 -8.87 13.07 0.41
C LEU A 527 -8.87 14.26 1.38
N LEU A 528 -8.67 15.46 0.86
CA LEU A 528 -8.69 16.71 1.61
C LEU A 528 -9.79 17.64 1.08
N ARG A 529 -10.62 18.15 1.99
CA ARG A 529 -11.71 19.09 1.70
C ARG A 529 -11.54 20.36 2.54
N SER A 530 -11.47 21.53 1.92
CA SER A 530 -11.46 22.80 2.66
C SER A 530 -12.41 23.80 2.00
N GLY A 531 -13.55 24.05 2.66
CA GLY A 531 -14.67 24.76 2.04
C GLY A 531 -15.17 24.02 0.79
N SER A 532 -15.12 24.68 -0.37
CA SER A 532 -15.42 24.07 -1.67
C SER A 532 -14.24 23.34 -2.31
N ALA A 533 -13.02 23.52 -1.81
CA ALA A 533 -11.81 22.98 -2.41
C ALA A 533 -11.68 21.48 -2.16
N MET A 534 -11.37 20.70 -3.20
CA MET A 534 -11.08 19.27 -3.08
C MET A 534 -9.70 18.93 -3.66
N ALA A 535 -8.82 18.37 -2.82
CA ALA A 535 -7.56 17.76 -3.24
C ALA A 535 -7.54 16.27 -2.92
N PHE A 536 -6.99 15.45 -3.81
CA PHE A 536 -6.76 14.02 -3.58
C PHE A 536 -5.29 13.71 -3.80
N HIS A 537 -4.64 13.08 -2.82
CA HIS A 537 -3.26 12.61 -2.90
C HIS A 537 -3.26 11.08 -2.89
N THR A 538 -2.75 10.44 -3.93
CA THR A 538 -2.86 8.98 -4.07
C THR A 538 -2.01 8.21 -3.05
N GLY A 539 -0.91 8.81 -2.56
CA GLY A 539 0.24 8.05 -2.10
C GLY A 539 0.75 7.13 -3.21
N ASP A 540 1.36 6.01 -2.83
CA ASP A 540 1.51 4.87 -3.74
C ASP A 540 0.19 4.10 -3.79
N ILE A 541 -0.27 3.75 -5.00
CA ILE A 541 -1.64 3.28 -5.25
C ILE A 541 -1.66 2.11 -6.24
N CYS A 542 -2.51 1.10 -5.99
CA CYS A 542 -2.68 -0.08 -6.83
C CYS A 542 -4.18 -0.37 -7.06
N LEU A 543 -4.62 -0.42 -8.33
CA LEU A 543 -5.98 -0.84 -8.67
C LEU A 543 -6.13 -2.37 -8.78
N GLU A 544 -5.03 -3.14 -8.83
CA GLU A 544 -5.07 -4.61 -8.78
C GLU A 544 -5.33 -5.10 -7.35
N ASP A 545 -6.01 -6.23 -7.24
CA ASP A 545 -6.55 -6.76 -6.00
C ASP A 545 -5.61 -7.86 -5.44
N HIS A 546 -4.72 -7.48 -4.52
CA HIS A 546 -3.64 -8.32 -3.96
C HIS A 546 -4.14 -9.53 -3.15
N PHE A 547 -3.27 -10.46 -2.72
CA PHE A 547 -3.67 -11.58 -1.87
C PHE A 547 -3.93 -11.15 -0.43
N SER A 548 -3.05 -10.36 0.19
CA SER A 548 -3.24 -10.00 1.60
C SER A 548 -4.24 -8.87 1.82
N ILE A 549 -4.32 -7.91 0.89
CA ILE A 549 -5.06 -6.65 1.02
C ILE A 549 -6.01 -6.41 -0.18
N PRO A 550 -7.11 -5.64 0.00
CA PRO A 550 -7.94 -5.18 -1.11
C PRO A 550 -7.19 -4.17 -2.00
N SER A 551 -7.65 -4.03 -3.25
CA SER A 551 -7.26 -2.93 -4.15
C SER A 551 -7.65 -1.54 -3.62
N ALA A 552 -7.17 -0.49 -4.29
CA ALA A 552 -7.51 0.88 -3.93
C ALA A 552 -9.02 1.18 -4.01
N ARG A 553 -9.52 1.95 -3.04
CA ARG A 553 -10.88 2.48 -3.00
C ARG A 553 -10.86 3.97 -3.33
N LEU A 554 -11.00 4.31 -4.60
CA LEU A 554 -11.13 5.71 -5.01
C LEU A 554 -12.38 6.35 -4.37
N PRO A 555 -12.30 7.60 -3.87
CA PRO A 555 -13.44 8.27 -3.28
C PRO A 555 -14.57 8.50 -4.29
N GLU A 556 -15.82 8.46 -3.82
CA GLU A 556 -17.02 8.71 -4.63
C GLU A 556 -17.23 10.21 -4.91
N VAL A 557 -16.23 10.82 -5.54
CA VAL A 557 -16.18 12.25 -5.87
C VAL A 557 -15.83 12.44 -7.33
N LYS A 558 -16.20 13.61 -7.86
CA LYS A 558 -15.94 14.04 -9.24
C LYS A 558 -15.61 15.53 -9.23
N ASN A 559 -14.90 15.99 -10.25
CA ASN A 559 -14.50 17.38 -10.43
C ASN A 559 -13.63 17.91 -9.27
N ILE A 560 -12.65 17.12 -8.82
CA ILE A 560 -11.69 17.57 -7.80
C ILE A 560 -10.79 18.68 -8.37
N ASP A 561 -10.39 19.64 -7.54
CA ASP A 561 -9.59 20.77 -7.99
C ASP A 561 -8.13 20.38 -8.26
N LEU A 562 -7.60 19.47 -7.44
CA LEU A 562 -6.23 19.01 -7.50
C LEU A 562 -6.12 17.50 -7.26
N LEU A 563 -5.51 16.79 -8.20
CA LEU A 563 -5.01 15.43 -8.02
C LEU A 563 -3.48 15.47 -7.89
N ILE A 564 -2.93 14.88 -6.82
CA ILE A 564 -1.51 14.63 -6.65
C ILE A 564 -1.31 13.13 -6.79
N MET A 565 -0.62 12.70 -7.84
CA MET A 565 -0.59 11.30 -8.28
C MET A 565 0.83 10.80 -8.48
N GLU A 566 1.10 9.57 -8.02
CA GLU A 566 2.37 8.88 -8.28
C GLU A 566 2.59 8.55 -9.77
N ALA A 567 3.82 8.23 -10.13
CA ALA A 567 4.22 7.85 -11.48
C ALA A 567 5.24 6.70 -11.48
N THR A 568 5.21 5.82 -10.47
CA THR A 568 6.27 4.84 -10.23
C THR A 568 6.39 3.85 -11.37
N LEU A 569 5.27 3.31 -11.88
CA LEU A 569 5.24 2.32 -12.96
C LEU A 569 4.57 2.85 -14.25
N ALA A 570 4.56 4.17 -14.46
CA ALA A 570 3.95 4.82 -15.62
C ALA A 570 4.64 4.51 -16.99
N ASP A 571 5.75 3.76 -17.00
CA ASP A 571 6.40 3.22 -18.20
C ASP A 571 6.21 1.70 -18.39
N ARG A 572 5.42 1.05 -17.52
CA ARG A 572 5.19 -0.40 -17.55
C ARG A 572 3.79 -0.74 -18.05
N GLN A 573 3.70 -1.91 -18.68
CA GLN A 573 2.43 -2.60 -18.94
C GLN A 573 2.02 -3.42 -17.72
N HIS A 574 0.71 -3.62 -17.55
CA HIS A 574 0.15 -4.44 -16.49
C HIS A 574 0.60 -5.90 -16.67
N GLN A 575 1.10 -6.52 -15.59
CA GLN A 575 1.45 -7.93 -15.53
C GLN A 575 0.74 -8.53 -14.31
N PRO A 576 -0.28 -9.40 -14.50
CA PRO A 576 -1.03 -9.98 -13.39
C PRO A 576 -0.13 -10.71 -12.42
N PHE A 577 -0.37 -10.53 -11.12
CA PHE A 577 0.49 -11.08 -10.06
C PHE A 577 0.61 -12.63 -10.14
N SER A 578 -0.47 -13.30 -10.58
CA SER A 578 -0.53 -14.76 -10.75
C SER A 578 0.44 -15.31 -11.81
N GLU A 579 0.68 -14.60 -12.92
CA GLU A 579 1.68 -15.01 -13.94
C GLU A 579 3.11 -14.93 -13.38
N SER A 580 3.37 -13.93 -12.54
CA SER A 580 4.64 -13.78 -11.84
C SER A 580 4.88 -14.88 -10.82
N ILE A 581 3.85 -15.29 -10.07
CA ILE A 581 3.91 -16.49 -9.21
C ILE A 581 4.11 -17.76 -10.03
N ARG A 582 3.43 -17.91 -11.18
CA ARG A 582 3.62 -19.06 -12.08
C ARG A 582 5.05 -19.16 -12.59
N LYS A 583 5.66 -18.03 -12.99
CA LYS A 583 7.07 -18.01 -13.39
C LYS A 583 7.97 -18.38 -12.20
N MET A 584 7.71 -17.82 -11.03
CA MET A 584 8.49 -18.11 -9.81
C MET A 584 8.46 -19.60 -9.44
N ILE A 585 7.29 -20.25 -9.45
CA ILE A 585 7.15 -21.68 -9.16
C ILE A 585 7.93 -22.55 -10.15
N ARG A 586 7.90 -22.23 -11.46
CA ARG A 586 8.70 -22.95 -12.46
C ARG A 586 10.20 -22.89 -12.16
N VAL A 587 10.70 -21.71 -11.81
CA VAL A 587 12.12 -21.52 -11.48
C VAL A 587 12.49 -22.24 -10.17
N ILE A 588 11.62 -22.21 -9.16
CA ILE A 588 11.81 -22.96 -7.92
C ILE A 588 11.98 -24.45 -8.22
N ASN A 589 11.02 -25.06 -8.91
CA ASN A 589 11.06 -26.50 -9.25
C ASN A 589 12.29 -26.87 -10.11
N GLU A 590 12.65 -26.05 -11.10
CA GLU A 590 13.82 -26.30 -11.96
C GLU A 590 15.13 -26.31 -11.16
N VAL A 591 15.28 -25.37 -10.24
CA VAL A 591 16.51 -25.17 -9.46
C VAL A 591 16.61 -26.18 -8.31
N THR A 592 15.53 -26.44 -7.57
CA THR A 592 15.53 -27.45 -6.51
C THR A 592 15.67 -28.86 -7.08
N GLY A 593 15.00 -29.15 -8.21
CA GLY A 593 15.07 -30.45 -8.90
C GLY A 593 16.47 -30.82 -9.41
N ARG A 594 17.34 -29.84 -9.68
CA ARG A 594 18.77 -30.07 -10.00
C ARG A 594 19.71 -29.99 -8.78
N GLY A 595 19.17 -29.95 -7.57
CA GLY A 595 19.95 -29.91 -6.33
C GLY A 595 20.49 -28.54 -5.93
N GLY A 596 19.90 -27.45 -6.45
CA GLY A 596 20.28 -26.08 -6.12
C GLY A 596 19.30 -25.36 -5.19
N THR A 597 19.71 -24.19 -4.72
CA THR A 597 18.92 -23.31 -3.85
C THR A 597 18.55 -22.01 -4.56
N VAL A 598 17.32 -21.52 -4.34
CA VAL A 598 16.82 -20.25 -4.87
C VAL A 598 16.79 -19.18 -3.78
N LEU A 599 17.40 -18.02 -4.01
CA LEU A 599 17.20 -16.83 -3.19
C LEU A 599 16.17 -15.89 -3.83
N ILE A 600 15.24 -15.38 -3.01
CA ILE A 600 14.21 -14.42 -3.38
C ILE A 600 14.36 -13.20 -2.44
N PRO A 601 15.22 -12.23 -2.78
CA PRO A 601 15.45 -11.04 -1.95
C PRO A 601 14.23 -10.10 -2.04
N THR A 602 13.69 -9.69 -0.90
CA THR A 602 12.45 -8.90 -0.82
C THR A 602 12.55 -7.77 0.21
N TYR A 603 11.66 -6.78 0.10
CA TYR A 603 11.37 -5.91 1.24
C TYR A 603 10.70 -6.73 2.35
N ALA A 604 10.93 -6.37 3.61
CA ALA A 604 10.27 -7.01 4.75
C ALA A 604 8.74 -6.84 4.75
N LEU A 605 8.28 -5.77 4.09
CA LEU A 605 6.92 -5.24 4.08
C LEU A 605 6.34 -5.26 2.66
N GLY A 606 5.06 -5.60 2.54
CA GLY A 606 4.32 -5.65 1.28
C GLY A 606 4.67 -6.88 0.46
N GLN A 607 5.64 -6.74 -0.44
CA GLN A 607 5.92 -7.69 -1.51
C GLN A 607 6.21 -9.12 -1.02
N ALA A 608 6.87 -9.29 0.12
CA ALA A 608 7.15 -10.61 0.67
C ALA A 608 5.87 -11.35 1.10
N GLN A 609 4.93 -10.64 1.74
CA GLN A 609 3.64 -11.21 2.17
C GLN A 609 2.80 -11.64 0.96
N GLU A 610 2.80 -10.84 -0.11
CA GLU A 610 2.11 -11.19 -1.35
C GLU A 610 2.74 -12.38 -2.08
N ILE A 611 4.07 -12.49 -2.09
CA ILE A 611 4.78 -13.67 -2.64
C ILE A 611 4.43 -14.93 -1.83
N ILE A 612 4.47 -14.87 -0.50
CA ILE A 612 4.15 -15.99 0.39
C ILE A 612 2.71 -16.48 0.16
N LEU A 613 1.74 -15.57 0.13
CA LEU A 613 0.34 -15.93 -0.09
C LEU A 613 0.06 -16.40 -1.51
N GLY A 614 0.67 -15.78 -2.53
CA GLY A 614 0.55 -16.20 -3.92
C GLY A 614 1.10 -17.62 -4.14
N LEU A 615 2.28 -17.92 -3.58
CA LEU A 615 2.85 -19.27 -3.57
C LEU A 615 1.93 -20.26 -2.87
N LYS A 616 1.38 -19.90 -1.70
CA LYS A 616 0.45 -20.76 -0.95
C LYS A 616 -0.83 -21.03 -1.74
N HIS A 617 -1.43 -19.99 -2.34
CA HIS A 617 -2.68 -20.05 -3.10
C HIS A 617 -2.54 -20.88 -4.39
N HIS A 618 -1.50 -20.60 -5.20
CA HIS A 618 -1.31 -21.26 -6.50
C HIS A 618 -0.38 -22.49 -6.47
N SER A 619 0.17 -22.88 -5.32
CA SER A 619 1.07 -24.05 -5.16
C SER A 619 0.57 -25.29 -5.92
N ARG A 620 -0.68 -25.68 -5.68
CA ARG A 620 -1.31 -26.85 -6.33
C ARG A 620 -1.66 -26.62 -7.80
N GLU A 621 -2.08 -25.39 -8.16
CA GLU A 621 -2.50 -25.05 -9.52
C GLU A 621 -1.33 -25.01 -10.50
N PHE A 622 -0.20 -24.42 -10.08
CA PHE A 622 1.00 -24.29 -10.90
C PHE A 622 2.04 -25.39 -10.65
N GLY A 623 1.71 -26.37 -9.80
CA GLY A 623 2.50 -27.58 -9.59
C GLY A 623 3.83 -27.34 -8.87
N LEU A 624 3.85 -26.54 -7.81
CA LEU A 624 4.99 -26.47 -6.89
C LEU A 624 5.26 -27.87 -6.31
N ASP A 625 6.51 -28.32 -6.39
CA ASP A 625 6.92 -29.65 -5.93
C ASP A 625 6.66 -29.81 -4.41
N SER A 626 6.15 -30.97 -3.99
CA SER A 626 5.89 -31.27 -2.58
C SER A 626 7.17 -31.37 -1.76
N GLU A 627 8.32 -31.66 -2.38
CA GLU A 627 9.62 -31.70 -1.70
C GLU A 627 10.34 -30.34 -1.70
N ALA A 628 9.84 -29.34 -2.45
CA ALA A 628 10.42 -28.00 -2.51
C ALA A 628 10.04 -27.15 -1.29
N PHE A 629 10.86 -27.22 -0.23
CA PHE A 629 10.71 -26.35 0.93
C PHE A 629 11.03 -24.88 0.61
N ILE A 630 10.19 -23.99 1.12
CA ILE A 630 10.33 -22.54 1.01
C ILE A 630 10.53 -21.97 2.42
N TYR A 631 11.65 -21.32 2.64
CA TYR A 631 12.03 -20.73 3.92
C TYR A 631 11.84 -19.22 3.92
N VAL A 632 11.41 -18.66 5.06
CA VAL A 632 11.21 -17.22 5.25
C VAL A 632 12.12 -16.71 6.36
N ASP A 633 12.95 -15.70 6.09
CA ASP A 633 13.97 -15.19 7.02
C ASP A 633 14.11 -13.65 6.97
N GLY A 634 14.81 -13.09 7.96
CA GLY A 634 14.92 -11.66 8.21
C GLY A 634 13.63 -11.10 8.81
N SER A 635 13.49 -9.78 8.74
CA SER A 635 12.30 -9.09 9.26
C SER A 635 10.99 -9.54 8.63
N VAL A 636 11.01 -10.20 7.45
CA VAL A 636 9.83 -10.80 6.82
C VAL A 636 9.05 -11.67 7.80
N VAL A 637 9.74 -12.45 8.66
CA VAL A 637 9.10 -13.30 9.67
C VAL A 637 8.29 -12.46 10.66
N THR A 638 8.91 -11.44 11.26
CA THR A 638 8.23 -10.56 12.23
C THR A 638 7.11 -9.75 11.59
N THR A 639 7.30 -9.23 10.37
CA THR A 639 6.25 -8.50 9.67
C THR A 639 5.04 -9.39 9.36
N SER A 640 5.27 -10.65 8.97
CA SER A 640 4.20 -11.58 8.58
C SER A 640 3.48 -12.18 9.81
N GLU A 641 4.22 -12.87 10.68
CA GLU A 641 3.66 -13.65 11.80
C GLU A 641 3.16 -12.78 12.96
N ARG A 642 3.57 -11.50 13.01
CA ARG A 642 3.18 -10.56 14.06
C ARG A 642 2.45 -9.34 13.52
N LEU A 643 3.09 -8.53 12.66
CA LEU A 643 2.52 -7.21 12.33
C LEU A 643 1.27 -7.31 11.43
N TYR A 644 1.27 -8.18 10.44
CA TYR A 644 0.09 -8.46 9.60
C TYR A 644 -0.94 -9.29 10.38
N ALA A 645 -0.50 -10.35 11.08
CA ALA A 645 -1.36 -11.22 11.87
C ALA A 645 -2.15 -10.48 12.97
N GLU A 646 -1.51 -9.56 13.71
CA GLU A 646 -2.16 -8.70 14.71
C GLU A 646 -3.09 -7.64 14.08
N GLN A 647 -3.13 -7.48 12.76
CA GLN A 647 -3.97 -6.51 12.02
C GLN A 647 -4.94 -7.18 11.04
N ILE A 648 -5.30 -8.45 11.30
CA ILE A 648 -6.13 -9.31 10.43
C ILE A 648 -7.42 -8.65 9.91
N GLY A 649 -8.06 -7.76 10.69
CA GLY A 649 -9.27 -7.05 10.28
C GLY A 649 -9.10 -6.10 9.07
N TYR A 650 -7.85 -5.72 8.74
CA TYR A 650 -7.50 -4.93 7.56
C TYR A 650 -7.02 -5.79 6.37
N LEU A 651 -6.90 -7.11 6.55
CA LEU A 651 -6.61 -8.06 5.47
C LEU A 651 -7.90 -8.46 4.74
N LYS A 652 -7.75 -9.13 3.59
CA LYS A 652 -8.90 -9.64 2.83
C LYS A 652 -9.76 -10.64 3.64
N PRO A 653 -11.10 -10.64 3.48
CA PRO A 653 -12.02 -11.44 4.29
C PRO A 653 -11.75 -12.95 4.33
N TYR A 654 -11.16 -13.53 3.29
CA TYR A 654 -10.85 -14.97 3.25
C TYR A 654 -9.74 -15.37 4.25
N LEU A 655 -8.88 -14.43 4.65
CA LEU A 655 -7.82 -14.64 5.62
C LEU A 655 -8.33 -14.59 7.07
N HIS A 656 -9.48 -13.94 7.32
CA HIS A 656 -10.05 -13.76 8.67
C HIS A 656 -10.44 -15.08 9.37
N LEU A 657 -10.60 -16.16 8.58
CA LEU A 657 -10.96 -17.49 9.06
C LEU A 657 -9.75 -18.38 9.37
N SER A 658 -8.54 -17.95 9.02
CA SER A 658 -7.29 -18.68 9.32
C SER A 658 -6.86 -18.47 10.77
N ASP A 659 -6.08 -19.38 11.34
CA ASP A 659 -5.27 -19.03 12.53
C ASP A 659 -4.30 -17.91 12.11
N PRO A 660 -4.24 -16.76 12.82
CA PRO A 660 -3.31 -15.68 12.50
C PRO A 660 -1.84 -16.12 12.37
N ARG A 661 -1.43 -17.18 13.08
CA ARG A 661 -0.08 -17.77 13.03
C ARG A 661 0.16 -18.61 11.77
N GLU A 662 -0.92 -19.08 11.15
CA GLU A 662 -0.87 -19.95 9.97
C GLU A 662 -1.11 -19.19 8.66
N ILE A 663 -1.47 -17.90 8.68
CA ILE A 663 -1.73 -17.11 7.45
C ILE A 663 -0.54 -17.24 6.46
N PHE A 664 0.67 -16.94 6.93
CA PHE A 664 1.90 -16.85 6.14
C PHE A 664 2.80 -18.10 6.20
N SER A 665 2.30 -19.21 6.75
CA SER A 665 3.02 -20.48 6.83
C SER A 665 2.21 -21.63 6.21
N SER A 666 2.87 -22.74 5.93
CA SER A 666 2.25 -24.00 5.50
C SER A 666 3.22 -25.16 5.77
N GLU A 667 2.83 -26.40 5.46
CA GLU A 667 3.73 -27.56 5.58
C GLU A 667 5.06 -27.34 4.86
N ASN A 668 5.05 -26.64 3.71
CA ASN A 668 6.22 -26.35 2.88
C ASN A 668 6.74 -24.90 2.99
N ILE A 669 6.03 -23.99 3.65
CA ILE A 669 6.47 -22.58 3.86
C ILE A 669 6.74 -22.35 5.34
N ARG A 670 8.02 -22.17 5.71
CA ARG A 670 8.48 -22.20 7.12
C ARG A 670 9.37 -21.00 7.47
N ALA A 671 9.12 -20.37 8.61
CA ALA A 671 10.01 -19.35 9.16
C ALA A 671 11.35 -19.95 9.64
N VAL A 672 12.44 -19.21 9.45
CA VAL A 672 13.78 -19.54 9.94
C VAL A 672 14.04 -18.81 11.25
N SER A 673 14.64 -19.48 12.23
CA SER A 673 15.13 -18.82 13.44
C SER A 673 16.24 -17.82 13.11
N ASN A 674 16.28 -16.67 13.78
CA ASN A 674 17.26 -15.61 13.52
C ASN A 674 18.65 -15.95 14.11
N ASP A 675 19.24 -17.07 13.67
CA ASP A 675 20.57 -17.53 14.03
C ASP A 675 21.25 -18.22 12.84
N ASP A 676 22.54 -17.96 12.64
CA ASP A 676 23.25 -18.44 11.45
C ASP A 676 23.35 -19.98 11.38
N ARG A 677 23.26 -20.70 12.51
CA ARG A 677 23.22 -22.17 12.50
C ARG A 677 21.88 -22.72 11.99
N ALA A 678 20.77 -21.99 12.11
CA ALA A 678 19.52 -22.33 11.43
C ALA A 678 19.66 -22.12 9.91
N ARG A 679 20.29 -21.02 9.50
CA ARG A 679 20.55 -20.70 8.09
C ARG A 679 21.46 -21.75 7.42
N GLU A 680 22.56 -22.12 8.07
CA GLU A 680 23.45 -23.20 7.62
C GLU A 680 22.73 -24.54 7.50
N ARG A 681 21.86 -24.89 8.47
CA ARG A 681 21.09 -26.15 8.45
C ARG A 681 20.11 -26.25 7.30
N ILE A 682 19.42 -25.17 6.92
CA ILE A 682 18.49 -25.22 5.77
C ILE A 682 19.24 -25.31 4.44
N LEU A 683 20.43 -24.70 4.34
CA LEU A 683 21.30 -24.77 3.17
C LEU A 683 21.93 -26.16 2.92
N ALA A 684 21.77 -27.11 3.86
CA ALA A 684 22.18 -28.50 3.66
C ALA A 684 21.32 -29.25 2.63
N ASN A 685 20.14 -28.71 2.25
CA ASN A 685 19.23 -29.30 1.26
C ASN A 685 18.77 -28.27 0.22
N PRO A 686 18.41 -28.70 -1.00
CA PRO A 686 17.78 -27.83 -2.01
C PRO A 686 16.50 -27.20 -1.47
N CYS A 687 16.34 -25.88 -1.64
CA CYS A 687 15.19 -25.12 -1.13
C CYS A 687 15.05 -23.76 -1.84
N ALA A 688 13.93 -23.08 -1.62
CA ALA A 688 13.77 -21.66 -1.93
C ALA A 688 13.78 -20.83 -0.63
N ILE A 689 14.24 -19.58 -0.69
CA ILE A 689 14.45 -18.73 0.49
C ILE A 689 13.97 -17.31 0.19
N ILE A 690 12.92 -16.87 0.87
CA ILE A 690 12.42 -15.48 0.86
C ILE A 690 13.09 -14.75 2.03
N ALA A 691 13.95 -13.77 1.74
CA ALA A 691 14.72 -13.09 2.77
C ALA A 691 14.84 -11.58 2.53
N SER A 692 14.79 -10.80 3.61
CA SER A 692 15.07 -9.36 3.59
C SER A 692 16.53 -9.06 3.99
N PRO A 693 17.07 -7.88 3.61
CA PRO A 693 16.51 -6.85 2.72
C PRO A 693 16.69 -7.16 1.23
N VAL A 694 15.91 -6.51 0.37
CA VAL A 694 15.98 -6.64 -1.09
C VAL A 694 17.36 -6.33 -1.68
N THR A 695 18.16 -5.51 -1.00
CA THR A 695 19.48 -5.05 -1.47
C THR A 695 20.59 -6.12 -1.37
N MET A 696 20.42 -7.17 -0.56
CA MET A 696 21.43 -8.21 -0.29
C MET A 696 22.81 -7.70 0.19
N GLN A 697 22.85 -6.48 0.75
CA GLN A 697 24.08 -5.87 1.28
C GLN A 697 24.31 -6.25 2.76
N GLY A 698 23.24 -6.28 3.57
CA GLY A 698 23.24 -6.75 4.96
C GLY A 698 22.11 -7.73 5.24
N GLY A 699 21.88 -8.09 6.51
CA GLY A 699 20.78 -8.96 6.93
C GLY A 699 20.84 -10.41 6.41
N ALA A 700 19.70 -11.10 6.47
CA ALA A 700 19.59 -12.51 6.11
C ALA A 700 19.83 -12.75 4.61
N SER A 701 19.30 -11.89 3.72
CA SER A 701 19.51 -12.05 2.28
C SER A 701 21.00 -11.93 1.87
N ALA A 702 21.79 -11.10 2.57
CA ALA A 702 23.23 -11.03 2.36
C ALA A 702 23.97 -12.28 2.87
N PHE A 703 23.51 -12.91 3.95
CA PHE A 703 24.03 -14.20 4.40
C PHE A 703 23.85 -15.24 3.28
N TYR A 704 22.63 -15.41 2.77
CA TYR A 704 22.35 -16.39 1.72
C TYR A 704 23.09 -16.08 0.42
N ARG A 705 23.13 -14.81 -0.01
CA ARG A 705 23.89 -14.40 -1.20
C ARG A 705 25.35 -14.87 -1.14
N ARG A 706 26.06 -14.64 -0.02
CA ARG A 706 27.48 -15.04 0.12
C ARG A 706 27.71 -16.54 -0.05
N HIS A 707 26.75 -17.36 0.37
CA HIS A 707 26.84 -18.82 0.25
C HIS A 707 26.41 -19.34 -1.14
N LEU A 708 25.49 -18.65 -1.82
CA LEU A 708 24.84 -19.15 -3.01
C LEU A 708 25.39 -18.58 -4.33
N GLN A 709 25.89 -17.34 -4.35
CA GLN A 709 26.12 -16.58 -5.58
C GLN A 709 27.18 -17.17 -6.54
N ASN A 710 28.15 -17.91 -6.00
CA ASN A 710 29.31 -18.41 -6.74
C ASN A 710 29.10 -19.80 -7.35
N ASP A 711 27.94 -20.43 -7.13
CA ASP A 711 27.64 -21.79 -7.61
C ASP A 711 26.50 -21.74 -8.66
N PRO A 712 26.76 -22.14 -9.92
CA PRO A 712 25.80 -22.04 -11.02
C PRO A 712 24.60 -22.98 -10.87
N LYS A 713 24.62 -23.96 -9.94
CA LYS A 713 23.44 -24.79 -9.68
C LYS A 713 22.30 -23.97 -9.06
N ASN A 714 22.64 -22.93 -8.30
CA ASN A 714 21.71 -22.07 -7.57
C ASN A 714 21.07 -21.01 -8.49
N ALA A 715 20.07 -20.30 -7.95
CA ALA A 715 19.49 -19.14 -8.62
C ALA A 715 19.17 -17.99 -7.64
N VAL A 716 19.00 -16.80 -8.20
CA VAL A 716 18.33 -15.66 -7.57
C VAL A 716 17.16 -15.23 -8.44
N ILE A 717 15.97 -15.13 -7.84
CA ILE A 717 14.79 -14.54 -8.47
C ILE A 717 14.69 -13.09 -7.97
N LEU A 718 15.01 -12.14 -8.83
CA LEU A 718 14.96 -10.70 -8.54
C LEU A 718 13.55 -10.15 -8.83
N PRO A 719 12.83 -9.64 -7.82
CA PRO A 719 11.68 -8.77 -8.04
C PRO A 719 12.11 -7.46 -8.73
N SER A 720 11.17 -6.75 -9.37
CA SER A 720 11.46 -5.57 -10.22
C SER A 720 12.20 -4.42 -9.52
N ASN A 721 12.12 -4.34 -8.18
CA ASN A 721 12.81 -3.38 -7.32
C ASN A 721 14.25 -3.81 -6.95
N ALA A 722 14.59 -5.11 -7.04
CA ALA A 722 15.90 -5.65 -6.69
C ALA A 722 16.94 -5.45 -7.80
N GLU A 723 16.52 -5.26 -9.05
CA GLU A 723 17.41 -5.19 -10.21
C GLU A 723 18.47 -4.07 -10.10
N ALA A 724 18.08 -2.87 -9.66
CA ALA A 724 19.01 -1.75 -9.51
C ALA A 724 20.09 -2.05 -8.45
N SER A 725 19.69 -2.65 -7.32
CA SER A 725 20.63 -3.04 -6.24
C SER A 725 21.57 -4.16 -6.69
N TYR A 726 21.05 -5.14 -7.43
CA TYR A 726 21.83 -6.26 -7.97
C TYR A 726 22.83 -5.80 -9.05
N GLY A 727 22.42 -4.88 -9.93
CA GLY A 727 23.29 -4.27 -10.94
C GLY A 727 24.44 -3.47 -10.32
N ALA A 728 24.15 -2.64 -9.31
CA ALA A 728 25.17 -1.90 -8.57
C ALA A 728 26.16 -2.82 -7.85
N PHE A 729 25.70 -3.96 -7.33
CA PHE A 729 26.55 -4.99 -6.74
C PHE A 729 27.48 -5.65 -7.77
N ARG A 730 26.96 -6.14 -8.91
CA ARG A 730 27.80 -6.82 -9.92
C ARG A 730 28.78 -5.92 -10.66
N ALA A 731 28.61 -4.61 -10.62
CA ALA A 731 29.56 -3.65 -11.19
C ALA A 731 30.95 -3.69 -10.51
N GLY A 732 31.10 -4.36 -9.36
CA GLY A 732 32.37 -4.51 -8.62
C GLY A 732 32.97 -5.91 -8.55
N GLU A 733 32.38 -6.94 -9.17
CA GLU A 733 32.91 -8.33 -9.15
C GLU A 733 33.21 -8.84 -10.56
N GLU A 734 34.39 -9.44 -10.77
CA GLU A 734 34.79 -10.00 -12.08
C GLU A 734 33.92 -11.20 -12.51
N SER A 735 33.83 -11.41 -13.82
CA SER A 735 32.82 -12.29 -14.45
C SER A 735 33.13 -13.79 -14.34
N GLY A 736 32.83 -14.37 -13.17
CA GLY A 736 32.63 -15.82 -13.02
C GLY A 736 31.20 -16.26 -13.41
N ALA A 737 31.06 -17.55 -13.78
CA ALA A 737 29.77 -18.20 -14.02
C ALA A 737 29.05 -18.51 -12.68
N GLY A 738 28.52 -17.45 -12.05
CA GLY A 738 27.71 -17.56 -10.82
C GLY A 738 26.31 -18.11 -11.05
N TRP A 739 25.48 -18.05 -10.00
CA TRP A 739 24.07 -18.47 -10.00
C TRP A 739 23.22 -17.91 -11.16
N GLN A 740 22.17 -18.66 -11.54
CA GLN A 740 21.16 -18.22 -12.50
C GLN A 740 20.44 -16.97 -11.99
N VAL A 741 20.17 -16.01 -12.87
CA VAL A 741 19.50 -14.74 -12.52
C VAL A 741 18.17 -14.66 -13.24
N GLU A 742 17.09 -14.87 -12.50
CA GLU A 742 15.73 -14.72 -13.00
C GLU A 742 15.11 -13.40 -12.57
N ARG A 743 14.29 -12.84 -13.46
CA ARG A 743 13.53 -11.60 -13.20
C ARG A 743 12.05 -11.89 -13.21
N VAL A 744 11.36 -11.40 -12.20
CA VAL A 744 9.90 -11.53 -12.04
C VAL A 744 9.36 -10.16 -11.60
N SER A 745 8.30 -9.65 -12.24
CA SER A 745 7.72 -8.37 -11.85
C SER A 745 6.56 -8.57 -10.88
N PHE A 746 6.64 -7.98 -9.70
CA PHE A 746 5.50 -7.89 -8.79
C PHE A 746 5.13 -6.41 -8.71
N ALA A 747 4.20 -5.99 -9.57
CA ALA A 747 3.61 -4.66 -9.50
C ALA A 747 2.76 -4.57 -8.23
N ALA A 748 2.95 -3.50 -7.47
CA ALA A 748 2.09 -3.06 -6.37
C ALA A 748 1.75 -1.57 -6.54
N HIS A 749 1.87 -1.06 -7.76
CA HIS A 749 1.60 0.32 -8.15
C HIS A 749 0.86 0.32 -9.48
N CYS A 750 0.06 1.36 -9.73
CA CYS A 750 -0.64 1.55 -10.98
C CYS A 750 0.32 1.74 -12.16
N THR A 751 -0.01 1.08 -13.25
CA THR A 751 0.55 1.28 -14.57
C THR A 751 -0.04 2.51 -15.26
N GLN A 752 0.50 2.87 -16.42
CA GLN A 752 0.06 4.09 -17.12
C GLN A 752 -1.45 4.11 -17.44
N ASP A 753 -2.04 2.95 -17.77
CA ASP A 753 -3.47 2.85 -18.10
C ASP A 753 -4.36 3.00 -16.85
N GLU A 754 -3.95 2.43 -15.72
CA GLU A 754 -4.65 2.53 -14.43
C GLU A 754 -4.57 3.96 -13.87
N LEU A 755 -3.42 4.64 -14.02
CA LEU A 755 -3.27 6.06 -13.66
C LEU A 755 -4.19 6.97 -14.51
N VAL A 756 -4.39 6.66 -15.79
CA VAL A 756 -5.38 7.37 -16.63
C VAL A 756 -6.80 7.11 -16.14
N GLN A 757 -7.17 5.87 -15.80
CA GLN A 757 -8.50 5.56 -15.25
C GLN A 757 -8.82 6.34 -13.96
N ILE A 758 -7.83 6.58 -13.10
CA ILE A 758 -7.98 7.45 -11.91
C ILE A 758 -8.37 8.87 -12.34
N THR A 759 -7.71 9.44 -13.36
CA THR A 759 -8.06 10.77 -13.87
C THR A 759 -9.44 10.83 -14.51
N GLU A 760 -9.85 9.79 -15.24
CA GLU A 760 -11.20 9.68 -15.82
C GLU A 760 -12.29 9.56 -14.74
N ARG A 761 -12.02 8.83 -13.65
CA ARG A 761 -12.97 8.63 -12.55
C ARG A 761 -13.18 9.90 -11.72
N LEU A 762 -12.09 10.58 -11.35
CA LEU A 762 -12.11 11.74 -10.46
C LEU A 762 -12.32 13.07 -11.21
N MET A 763 -12.06 13.11 -12.52
CA MET A 763 -12.14 14.28 -13.40
C MET A 763 -11.43 15.53 -12.81
N PRO A 764 -10.11 15.45 -12.52
CA PRO A 764 -9.41 16.55 -11.88
C PRO A 764 -9.27 17.77 -12.79
N ARG A 765 -9.52 18.97 -12.24
CA ARG A 765 -9.21 20.24 -12.93
C ARG A 765 -7.71 20.37 -13.19
N GLN A 766 -6.88 19.89 -12.25
CA GLN A 766 -5.42 20.00 -12.29
C GLN A 766 -4.77 18.74 -11.72
N VAL A 767 -3.65 18.30 -12.30
CA VAL A 767 -2.88 17.13 -11.87
C VAL A 767 -1.43 17.53 -11.58
N ILE A 768 -0.90 17.13 -10.44
CA ILE A 768 0.52 17.20 -10.10
C ILE A 768 1.07 15.78 -10.09
N LEU A 769 2.11 15.53 -10.89
CA LEU A 769 2.78 14.23 -10.94
C LEU A 769 4.00 14.22 -10.01
N VAL A 770 4.03 13.24 -9.12
CA VAL A 770 5.08 12.99 -8.11
C VAL A 770 5.51 11.53 -8.17
N HIS A 771 6.43 11.14 -7.28
CA HIS A 771 6.93 9.79 -7.05
C HIS A 771 7.18 9.00 -8.34
N GLY A 772 8.24 9.39 -9.06
CA GLY A 772 8.55 8.85 -10.37
C GLY A 772 9.80 9.49 -10.96
N SER A 773 10.51 8.76 -11.83
CA SER A 773 11.64 9.35 -12.54
C SER A 773 11.16 10.45 -13.50
N ARG A 774 11.99 11.49 -13.75
CA ARG A 774 11.67 12.57 -14.70
C ARG A 774 11.14 12.06 -16.05
N ARG A 775 11.68 10.94 -16.54
CA ARG A 775 11.20 10.29 -17.76
C ARG A 775 9.75 9.82 -17.61
N ARG A 776 9.45 9.00 -16.60
CA ARG A 776 8.08 8.47 -16.35
C ARG A 776 7.07 9.59 -16.15
N ILE A 777 7.44 10.61 -15.38
CA ILE A 777 6.62 11.79 -15.14
C ILE A 777 6.33 12.54 -16.44
N ASN A 778 7.34 12.77 -17.31
CA ASN A 778 7.13 13.42 -18.60
C ASN A 778 6.29 12.57 -19.56
N ASP A 779 6.56 11.27 -19.65
CA ASP A 779 5.84 10.34 -20.53
C ASP A 779 4.34 10.27 -20.14
N LEU A 780 4.03 10.25 -18.83
CA LEU A 780 2.65 10.34 -18.31
C LEU A 780 2.03 11.74 -18.49
N ALA A 781 2.79 12.81 -18.26
CA ALA A 781 2.32 14.18 -18.45
C ALA A 781 1.88 14.42 -19.90
N HIS A 782 2.67 13.96 -20.89
CA HIS A 782 2.30 14.03 -22.30
C HIS A 782 1.00 13.30 -22.63
N ARG A 783 0.72 12.17 -21.96
CA ARG A 783 -0.51 11.39 -22.16
C ARG A 783 -1.74 12.06 -21.54
N LEU A 784 -1.59 12.75 -20.40
CA LEU A 784 -2.70 13.39 -19.68
C LEU A 784 -2.97 14.85 -20.12
N ALA A 785 -1.97 15.53 -20.69
CA ALA A 785 -2.05 16.94 -21.10
C ALA A 785 -3.21 17.33 -22.05
N PRO A 786 -3.74 16.46 -22.94
CA PRO A 786 -4.90 16.81 -23.77
C PRO A 786 -6.18 17.09 -22.97
N ASN A 787 -6.33 16.48 -21.79
CA ASN A 787 -7.57 16.50 -21.00
C ASN A 787 -7.45 17.29 -19.69
N HIS A 788 -6.23 17.44 -19.14
CA HIS A 788 -6.00 18.03 -17.82
C HIS A 788 -4.82 19.02 -17.81
N LYS A 789 -4.88 20.01 -16.91
CA LYS A 789 -3.74 20.89 -16.64
C LYS A 789 -2.72 20.15 -15.76
N ILE A 790 -1.59 19.76 -16.34
CA ILE A 790 -0.53 19.02 -15.63
C ILE A 790 0.55 19.97 -15.10
N TYR A 791 1.09 19.67 -13.93
CA TYR A 791 2.36 20.22 -13.44
C TYR A 791 3.31 19.09 -13.02
N THR A 792 4.60 19.33 -13.24
CA THR A 792 5.70 18.40 -12.94
C THR A 792 6.78 19.15 -12.15
N PRO A 793 6.48 19.59 -10.91
CA PRO A 793 7.34 20.50 -10.16
C PRO A 793 8.69 19.89 -9.81
N ALA A 794 9.71 20.74 -9.64
CA ALA A 794 10.96 20.34 -9.03
C ALA A 794 10.87 20.34 -7.49
N VAL A 795 11.78 19.62 -6.82
CA VAL A 795 11.94 19.72 -5.36
C VAL A 795 12.24 21.17 -4.96
N GLY A 796 11.47 21.67 -3.99
CA GLY A 796 11.48 23.05 -3.51
C GLY A 796 10.45 23.96 -4.18
N GLU A 797 9.95 23.61 -5.36
CA GLU A 797 9.01 24.41 -6.15
C GLU A 797 7.61 24.44 -5.54
N THR A 798 6.92 25.59 -5.68
CA THR A 798 5.54 25.78 -5.19
C THR A 798 4.59 26.05 -6.35
N VAL A 799 3.65 25.15 -6.59
CA VAL A 799 2.51 25.34 -7.50
C VAL A 799 1.40 26.06 -6.74
N ARG A 800 0.88 27.16 -7.28
CA ARG A 800 -0.27 27.89 -6.69
C ARG A 800 -1.47 27.86 -7.62
N THR A 801 -2.61 27.52 -7.05
CA THR A 801 -3.90 27.43 -7.71
C THR A 801 -4.89 28.39 -7.06
N ILE A 802 -5.52 29.20 -7.90
CA ILE A 802 -6.71 29.97 -7.55
C ILE A 802 -7.90 29.05 -7.87
N LEU A 803 -8.73 28.77 -6.88
CA LEU A 803 -9.88 27.85 -6.99
C LEU A 803 -11.04 28.50 -7.76
#